data_AF-A0A963ZW64-F1
#
_entry.id   AF-A0A963ZW64-F1
#
_cell.length_a   1.000
_cell.length_b   1.000
_cell.length_c   1.000
_cell.angle_alpha   90.00
_cell.angle_beta   90.00
_cell.angle_gamma   90.00
#
_symmetry.space_group_name_H-M   'P 1'
#
loop_
_entity.id
_entity.type
_entity.pdbx_description
1 polymer ?
#
loop_
_entity_poly.entity_id
_entity_poly.type
_entity_poly.pdbx_seq_one_letter_code
_entity_poly.pdbx_strand_id
1 'polypeptide(L)'
;MVCDLTGYSSINAATILGQAPPGFCAGQLHNTQWVGFIAGSANLTLRIDVYACNQGDGLQIGIYNTVDCSSFQLVSNCDDQVPGNTSQNFVANNLTPGGIYFLVIDGAFGDICQFDVTVLSGRLPPPDHFRVTDIQYPTPVCPGGNVTFSATDVFGAGVYTWTQDGNVIGYDQQVNLNMPNFETSFQLCVTPSNPCSADGPQYCETIVVEYPDPEQINETICQGETYSYQGHSYNTTGNYMFTYVDGNGCDQPVELSLTVEQPTQSFVEAEICEGTEYYVGNTGFSNSTFMQPVHLQSANGCDSTVFLTLTVNPTYFEYDPQAICQGESYTISDGSTSYTFTQSTTDVFTLQSSEGCDSLVYLELTVYPAPAPVNIAPVICAGQTYTVGFETFSTSGFRQILLESVGGCDSIVNLTLTVRPPLVTNLGTVQICGGSSYSVGGTPYNTAGTYSKVIASSTGCDSTVNFTLQVLPTPTVNVTDYFCEGGSYSFAGNTLTTPGNYQGSFVTGLGCDSVVNLTLVELQNATTNLQETRCFGETFSVGDSTYTQSGQYTQTFAAANGCDSIVNLDLTIRNEILTDLPATICAGQTYTVGSSNFDTTGTYTVVLTAANGCDSTVNLDLTVLPLSHTDLTVAVCNGQTYTVGSQTFNASGNYNVTLMAANGCDSTIALNLTVRPKIQSNRNATICSGSSFTLGGQTFTDAGSYQVQFMSVTGCDSTVNLTLTVEDVLIESAIVELCEGESYPVGDSTYTVSGQYQNSFITPQGCDSLFMLDLTVHPTKYTDLSPSICNGETFAMGGTDYAATGVYQTTLQQAGTGCDSVVTLNLTVLATPETFLAPSICDGDSFTVGASVYQTAGSYVDVLTAANGCDSTVYLDLTILDVPETFLTPTICDGEVYTVGTTDYTTTGSFTEILTAANGCDSIVHLDLTVLPNASSTVNALICQGETYTLNGTPYTATGQYATVLPAANGCDSTVTLNLTVAPVKQNNIVASICQNGSYTVGSSVYTQTGIYRDTLSTSFGCDSIIVLDLTVTDFYQTNLNISLCEGESYTVGTSTYEQTGMYVDQFTSQDGCDSFVNLNLTILPIPVTDLAPAICDGETYTVGSSVYTVSGIYQDVLTGCLGLRQYRQPRPDGDPDSGSIPHAGHLRRRDLFSRNFRLYG
;
A
#
# COMPACT_ATOMS: atom_id res chain seq x y z
N MET A 1 29.30 33.45 30.82
CA MET A 1 27.97 32.87 31.08
C MET A 1 28.16 31.40 31.36
N VAL A 2 27.35 30.78 32.21
CA VAL A 2 27.45 29.39 32.64
C VAL A 2 26.04 28.79 32.64
N CYS A 3 25.84 27.70 31.89
CA CYS A 3 24.51 27.15 31.64
C CYS A 3 23.94 26.36 32.81
N ASP A 4 24.81 25.79 33.63
CA ASP A 4 24.47 25.15 34.90
C ASP A 4 25.38 25.67 36.00
N LEU A 5 24.79 26.17 37.09
CA LEU A 5 25.52 26.59 38.30
C LEU A 5 25.71 25.47 39.31
N THR A 6 25.21 24.26 39.03
CA THR A 6 25.29 23.11 39.95
C THR A 6 26.75 22.69 40.15
N GLY A 7 27.29 22.92 41.36
CA GLY A 7 28.68 22.65 41.67
C GLY A 7 29.67 23.69 41.11
N TYR A 8 29.20 24.88 40.74
CA TYR A 8 30.07 25.98 40.33
C TYR A 8 30.89 26.49 41.53
N SER A 9 32.21 26.38 41.45
CA SER A 9 33.16 26.83 42.48
C SER A 9 34.06 27.94 41.96
N SER A 10 34.26 29.02 42.72
CA SER A 10 35.13 30.13 42.34
C SER A 10 35.67 30.92 43.54
N ILE A 11 36.48 31.95 43.25
CA ILE A 11 37.04 32.93 44.19
C ILE A 11 36.75 34.34 43.67
N ASN A 12 36.27 35.25 44.52
CA ASN A 12 35.89 36.62 44.13
C ASN A 12 37.13 37.55 43.97
N ALA A 13 38.12 37.13 43.19
CA ALA A 13 39.43 37.80 43.14
C ALA A 13 39.52 39.02 42.20
N ALA A 14 38.43 39.44 41.53
CA ALA A 14 38.53 40.48 40.49
C ALA A 14 38.65 41.88 41.09
N THR A 15 39.75 42.58 40.81
CA THR A 15 40.08 43.90 41.40
C THR A 15 39.31 45.08 40.78
N ILE A 16 38.08 44.84 40.32
CA ILE A 16 37.26 45.84 39.63
C ILE A 16 36.54 46.68 40.69
N LEU A 17 36.85 47.98 40.74
CA LEU A 17 36.10 48.95 41.55
C LEU A 17 34.96 49.50 40.70
N GLY A 18 33.73 49.35 41.17
CA GLY A 18 32.53 49.74 40.45
C GLY A 18 31.43 50.33 41.35
N GLN A 19 30.43 50.94 40.71
CA GLN A 19 29.18 51.25 41.38
C GLN A 19 28.32 49.98 41.43
N ALA A 20 27.75 49.67 42.59
CA ALA A 20 26.86 48.53 42.72
C ALA A 20 25.56 48.71 41.95
N PRO A 21 24.94 47.63 41.41
CA PRO A 21 23.67 47.73 40.71
C PRO A 21 22.57 48.23 41.67
N PRO A 22 21.54 48.94 41.16
CA PRO A 22 20.44 49.43 41.99
C PRO A 22 19.82 48.32 42.86
N GLY A 23 19.74 48.58 44.17
CA GLY A 23 19.20 47.63 45.15
C GLY A 23 20.18 46.58 45.68
N PHE A 24 21.47 46.64 45.33
CA PHE A 24 22.49 45.76 45.94
C PHE A 24 22.70 46.04 47.42
N CYS A 25 23.13 45.01 48.14
CA CYS A 25 23.35 45.01 49.57
C CYS A 25 24.59 45.85 49.99
N ALA A 26 25.46 46.20 49.02
CA ALA A 26 26.58 47.12 49.20
C ALA A 26 26.39 48.41 48.39
N GLY A 27 26.84 49.54 48.92
CA GLY A 27 26.84 50.82 48.20
C GLY A 27 27.99 51.01 47.21
N GLN A 28 29.04 50.19 47.33
CA GLN A 28 30.23 50.17 46.45
C GLN A 28 30.70 48.73 46.33
N LEU A 29 31.23 48.40 45.14
CA LEU A 29 31.71 47.07 44.81
C LEU A 29 33.22 46.94 45.06
N HIS A 30 33.60 45.91 45.81
CA HIS A 30 34.97 45.56 46.17
C HIS A 30 35.20 44.06 45.93
N ASN A 31 36.15 43.72 45.06
CA ASN A 31 36.49 42.33 44.79
C ASN A 31 35.29 41.53 44.24
N THR A 32 34.64 42.06 43.21
CA THR A 32 33.37 41.52 42.66
C THR A 32 33.58 40.43 41.62
N GLN A 33 32.68 39.45 41.60
CA GLN A 33 32.51 38.50 40.52
C GLN A 33 31.05 38.48 40.06
N TRP A 34 30.87 38.45 38.73
CA TRP A 34 29.57 38.33 38.08
C TRP A 34 29.50 37.01 37.31
N VAL A 35 28.52 36.17 37.62
CA VAL A 35 28.32 34.86 36.97
C VAL A 35 26.95 34.84 36.31
N GLY A 36 26.91 35.11 35.01
CA GLY A 36 25.68 35.02 34.21
C GLY A 36 25.25 33.56 33.99
N PHE A 37 23.96 33.25 34.12
CA PHE A 37 23.36 31.93 33.95
C PHE A 37 21.95 32.01 33.32
N ILE A 38 21.41 30.89 32.85
CA ILE A 38 20.07 30.83 32.25
C ILE A 38 19.11 30.08 33.18
N ALA A 39 17.97 30.68 33.55
CA ALA A 39 17.01 30.01 34.43
C ALA A 39 16.26 28.89 33.69
N GLY A 40 16.20 27.68 34.24
CA GLY A 40 15.39 26.56 33.72
C GLY A 40 14.01 26.41 34.38
N SER A 41 13.66 27.31 35.30
CA SER A 41 12.37 27.33 36.01
C SER A 41 12.06 28.71 36.57
N ALA A 42 10.77 29.02 36.72
CA ALA A 42 10.31 30.32 37.21
C ALA A 42 10.63 30.60 38.70
N ASN A 43 10.98 29.57 39.45
CA ASN A 43 11.50 29.69 40.81
C ASN A 43 12.82 28.91 40.90
N LEU A 44 13.82 29.47 41.57
CA LEU A 44 15.16 28.91 41.74
C LEU A 44 15.64 29.19 43.17
N THR A 45 16.18 28.17 43.85
CA THR A 45 16.87 28.36 45.14
C THR A 45 18.30 27.86 45.02
N LEU A 46 19.26 28.77 45.20
CA LEU A 46 20.69 28.46 45.30
C LEU A 46 21.13 28.47 46.76
N ARG A 47 21.91 27.48 47.20
CA ARG A 47 22.74 27.57 48.40
C ARG A 47 24.14 27.95 47.95
N ILE A 48 24.74 28.92 48.63
CA ILE A 48 26.13 29.32 48.41
C ILE A 48 26.90 29.03 49.69
N ASP A 49 27.87 28.13 49.58
CA ASP A 49 28.74 27.70 50.66
C ASP A 49 30.05 28.51 50.58
N VAL A 50 30.28 29.41 51.54
CA VAL A 50 31.41 30.36 51.54
C VAL A 50 32.49 29.86 52.48
N TYR A 51 33.76 29.86 52.05
CA TYR A 51 34.90 29.36 52.83
C TYR A 51 36.22 30.05 52.44
N ALA A 52 37.29 29.76 53.18
CA ALA A 52 38.65 30.26 52.91
C ALA A 52 38.76 31.79 52.67
N CYS A 53 37.98 32.58 53.42
CA CYS A 53 38.07 34.04 53.44
C CYS A 53 39.41 34.54 54.03
N ASN A 54 40.01 35.56 53.40
CA ASN A 54 41.31 36.10 53.78
C ASN A 54 41.27 37.03 55.00
N GLN A 55 40.25 37.88 55.09
CA GLN A 55 40.08 38.87 56.16
C GLN A 55 39.08 38.38 57.22
N GLY A 56 38.13 37.53 56.82
CA GLY A 56 37.10 36.95 57.68
C GLY A 56 35.79 37.74 57.68
N ASP A 57 35.69 38.77 56.84
CA ASP A 57 34.53 39.66 56.73
C ASP A 57 33.42 39.05 55.85
N GLY A 58 33.76 38.16 54.91
CA GLY A 58 32.80 37.36 54.13
C GLY A 58 32.46 37.91 52.74
N LEU A 59 31.31 37.49 52.20
CA LEU A 59 30.82 37.88 50.87
C LEU A 59 29.45 38.59 50.95
N GLN A 60 29.19 39.47 49.99
CA GLN A 60 27.90 40.14 49.79
C GLN A 60 27.30 39.63 48.48
N ILE A 61 26.07 39.12 48.47
CA ILE A 61 25.57 38.32 47.34
C ILE A 61 24.11 38.63 46.99
N GLY A 62 23.79 38.66 45.69
CA GLY A 62 22.42 38.71 45.17
C GLY A 62 22.32 38.24 43.71
N ILE A 63 21.11 37.90 43.26
CA ILE A 63 20.80 37.48 41.89
C ILE A 63 20.03 38.60 41.17
N TYR A 64 20.44 38.93 39.95
CA TYR A 64 19.90 40.03 39.14
C TYR A 64 19.38 39.56 37.79
N ASN A 65 18.41 40.27 37.23
CA ASN A 65 18.15 40.28 35.79
C ASN A 65 18.66 41.59 35.16
N THR A 66 18.93 41.55 33.87
CA THR A 66 19.12 42.71 33.00
C THR A 66 18.87 42.29 31.55
N VAL A 67 18.30 43.19 30.75
CA VAL A 67 18.02 42.96 29.32
C VAL A 67 18.95 43.78 28.40
N ASP A 68 19.58 44.82 28.95
CA ASP A 68 20.30 45.87 28.22
C ASP A 68 21.69 46.18 28.84
N CYS A 69 22.07 45.49 29.92
CA CYS A 69 23.25 45.78 30.74
C CYS A 69 23.29 47.19 31.37
N SER A 70 22.19 47.94 31.34
CA SER A 70 22.03 49.25 32.00
C SER A 70 20.93 49.29 33.05
N SER A 71 19.88 48.48 32.89
CA SER A 71 18.81 48.27 33.85
C SER A 71 19.04 46.95 34.59
N PHE A 72 19.32 47.03 35.90
CA PHE A 72 19.49 45.86 36.78
C PHE A 72 18.37 45.85 37.81
N GLN A 73 17.68 44.72 37.94
CA GLN A 73 16.70 44.48 39.00
C GLN A 73 17.11 43.25 39.82
N LEU A 74 17.11 43.40 41.15
CA LEU A 74 17.34 42.31 42.09
C LEU A 74 16.13 41.35 42.05
N VAL A 75 16.37 40.06 41.82
CA VAL A 75 15.33 39.00 41.73
C VAL A 75 15.38 37.98 42.87
N SER A 76 16.39 38.05 43.74
CA SER A 76 16.49 37.24 44.98
C SER A 76 16.50 38.11 46.25
N ASN A 77 16.56 37.48 47.42
CA ASN A 77 17.14 38.15 48.59
C ASN A 77 18.59 38.59 48.29
N CYS A 78 19.02 39.71 48.87
CA CYS A 78 20.41 40.12 48.94
C CYS A 78 20.90 39.86 50.37
N ASP A 79 22.13 39.40 50.54
CA ASP A 79 22.78 39.25 51.84
C ASP A 79 24.03 40.15 51.85
N ASP A 80 24.10 41.07 52.82
CA ASP A 80 25.18 42.04 52.94
C ASP A 80 26.41 41.49 53.68
N GLN A 81 26.34 40.32 54.32
CA GLN A 81 27.47 39.71 55.00
C GLN A 81 27.31 38.19 55.24
N VAL A 82 27.64 37.36 54.24
CA VAL A 82 27.76 35.89 54.36
C VAL A 82 29.15 35.51 54.89
N PRO A 83 29.31 35.05 56.15
CA PRO A 83 30.64 34.84 56.73
C PRO A 83 31.35 33.58 56.18
N GLY A 84 32.68 33.57 56.28
CA GLY A 84 33.48 32.39 55.93
C GLY A 84 33.17 31.15 56.78
N ASN A 85 33.11 29.99 56.12
CA ASN A 85 32.66 28.67 56.63
C ASN A 85 31.17 28.62 57.00
N THR A 86 30.33 29.33 56.25
CA THR A 86 28.87 29.29 56.39
C THR A 86 28.18 29.08 55.04
N SER A 87 26.89 28.78 55.09
CA SER A 87 26.04 28.53 53.92
C SER A 87 24.86 29.49 53.95
N GLN A 88 24.54 30.15 52.84
CA GLN A 88 23.34 31.00 52.73
C GLN A 88 22.48 30.63 51.53
N ASN A 89 21.17 30.71 51.69
CA ASN A 89 20.19 30.41 50.64
C ASN A 89 19.71 31.70 49.95
N PHE A 90 19.68 31.67 48.62
CA PHE A 90 19.21 32.73 47.75
C PHE A 90 18.01 32.21 46.95
N VAL A 91 16.83 32.75 47.27
CA VAL A 91 15.56 32.35 46.64
C VAL A 91 15.16 33.42 45.63
N ALA A 92 15.07 33.03 44.36
CA ALA A 92 14.59 33.87 43.28
C ALA A 92 13.27 33.33 42.72
N ASN A 93 12.28 34.21 42.55
CA ASN A 93 10.93 33.85 42.10
C ASN A 93 10.52 34.75 40.93
N ASN A 94 9.52 34.32 40.15
CA ASN A 94 9.07 34.99 38.92
C ASN A 94 10.18 35.19 37.88
N LEU A 95 11.09 34.21 37.79
CA LEU A 95 12.04 34.12 36.68
C LEU A 95 11.31 33.71 35.40
N THR A 96 11.82 34.12 34.26
CA THR A 96 11.42 33.66 32.93
C THR A 96 12.34 32.49 32.56
N PRO A 97 11.82 31.26 32.38
CA PRO A 97 12.63 30.14 31.90
C PRO A 97 13.21 30.46 30.52
N GLY A 98 14.52 30.31 30.34
CA GLY A 98 15.26 30.77 29.15
C GLY A 98 15.89 32.16 29.30
N GLY A 99 15.45 32.96 30.29
CA GLY A 99 16.00 34.30 30.56
C GLY A 99 17.41 34.28 31.16
N ILE A 100 18.17 35.35 30.87
CA ILE A 100 19.54 35.56 31.37
C ILE A 100 19.49 36.25 32.75
N TYR A 101 20.18 35.66 33.73
CA TYR A 101 20.30 36.15 35.09
C TYR A 101 21.77 36.20 35.52
N PHE A 102 22.11 37.00 36.52
CA PHE A 102 23.47 37.19 37.00
C PHE A 102 23.55 37.00 38.50
N LEU A 103 24.36 36.02 38.94
CA LEU A 103 24.77 35.91 40.33
C LEU A 103 25.93 36.90 40.56
N VAL A 104 25.67 37.92 41.39
CA VAL A 104 26.61 38.99 41.73
C VAL A 104 27.14 38.73 43.14
N ILE A 105 28.46 38.61 43.24
CA ILE A 105 29.17 38.25 44.47
C ILE A 105 30.25 39.30 44.70
N ASP A 106 30.25 39.96 45.85
CA ASP A 106 31.20 41.00 46.24
C ASP A 106 31.94 40.61 47.52
N GLY A 107 33.14 41.12 47.71
CA GLY A 107 33.89 40.96 48.95
C GLY A 107 33.39 41.92 50.01
N ALA A 108 32.87 41.42 51.14
CA ALA A 108 32.50 42.30 52.25
C ALA A 108 33.76 43.03 52.74
N PHE A 109 33.75 44.37 52.68
CA PHE A 109 34.93 45.22 52.92
C PHE A 109 36.17 44.87 52.06
N GLY A 110 35.98 44.25 50.90
CA GLY A 110 37.06 43.80 50.00
C GLY A 110 37.72 42.48 50.42
N ASP A 111 37.06 41.65 51.23
CA ASP A 111 37.51 40.29 51.47
C ASP A 111 37.49 39.43 50.20
N ILE A 112 38.35 38.42 50.17
CA ILE A 112 38.43 37.44 49.09
C ILE A 112 38.22 36.07 49.72
N CYS A 113 37.11 35.43 49.36
CA CYS A 113 36.69 34.11 49.80
C CYS A 113 36.53 33.17 48.61
N GLN A 114 36.62 31.87 48.88
CA GLN A 114 36.14 30.84 47.97
C GLN A 114 34.66 30.58 48.22
N PHE A 115 33.93 30.18 47.20
CA PHE A 115 32.52 29.80 47.31
C PHE A 115 32.14 28.68 46.35
N ASP A 116 31.22 27.82 46.78
CA ASP A 116 30.57 26.78 45.97
C ASP A 116 29.07 27.07 45.84
N VAL A 117 28.49 26.83 44.67
CA VAL A 117 27.05 27.01 44.39
C VAL A 117 26.36 25.64 44.27
N THR A 118 25.28 25.45 45.02
CA THR A 118 24.43 24.25 44.97
C THR A 118 22.99 24.65 44.64
N VAL A 119 22.39 24.08 43.59
CA VAL A 119 20.95 24.24 43.32
C VAL A 119 20.15 23.37 44.31
N LEU A 120 19.30 23.99 45.12
CA LEU A 120 18.42 23.29 46.08
C LEU A 120 17.01 23.02 45.51
N SER A 121 16.51 23.91 44.66
CA SER A 121 15.23 23.75 43.96
C SER A 121 15.20 24.62 42.70
N GLY A 122 14.37 24.23 41.74
CA GLY A 122 14.39 24.78 40.38
C GLY A 122 15.20 23.90 39.42
N ARG A 123 15.47 24.41 38.21
CA ARG A 123 16.25 23.74 37.16
C ARG A 123 17.25 24.69 36.52
N LEU A 124 18.40 24.17 36.16
CA LEU A 124 19.43 24.72 35.27
C LEU A 124 20.01 23.53 34.49
N PRO A 125 20.34 23.64 33.18
CA PRO A 125 19.86 24.65 32.23
C PRO A 125 18.32 24.54 31.99
N PRO A 126 17.70 25.42 31.18
CA PRO A 126 16.37 25.18 30.62
C PRO A 126 16.32 23.93 29.72
N PRO A 127 15.13 23.36 29.43
CA PRO A 127 14.98 22.22 28.52
C PRO A 127 15.17 22.59 27.04
N ASP A 128 15.77 21.69 26.26
CA ASP A 128 16.04 21.85 24.82
C ASP A 128 14.84 21.46 23.92
N HIS A 129 13.77 22.25 23.92
CA HIS A 129 12.64 22.05 22.99
C HIS A 129 12.13 23.37 22.41
N PHE A 130 12.72 23.73 21.27
CA PHE A 130 12.36 24.94 20.53
C PHE A 130 11.49 24.59 19.33
N ARG A 131 10.27 25.11 19.27
CA ARG A 131 9.45 25.24 18.05
C ARG A 131 8.49 26.42 18.24
N VAL A 132 8.67 27.48 17.47
CA VAL A 132 7.56 28.41 17.19
C VAL A 132 6.58 27.69 16.27
N THR A 133 5.29 27.85 16.50
CA THR A 133 4.23 27.22 15.69
C THR A 133 3.56 28.18 14.72
N ASP A 134 3.58 29.47 15.03
CA ASP A 134 2.98 30.54 14.23
C ASP A 134 3.65 31.90 14.50
N ILE A 135 3.46 32.83 13.56
CA ILE A 135 3.71 34.26 13.75
C ILE A 135 2.34 34.94 13.83
N GLN A 136 2.06 35.64 14.92
CA GLN A 136 0.81 36.35 15.17
C GLN A 136 0.94 37.82 14.74
N TYR A 137 0.06 38.26 13.84
CA TYR A 137 -0.03 39.62 13.29
C TYR A 137 -1.47 39.90 12.81
N PRO A 138 -1.90 41.18 12.71
CA PRO A 138 -3.17 41.53 12.09
C PRO A 138 -3.15 41.28 10.58
N THR A 139 -4.24 40.74 10.05
CA THR A 139 -4.46 40.49 8.61
C THR A 139 -5.70 41.25 8.11
N PRO A 140 -5.69 41.84 6.90
CA PRO A 140 -4.57 41.91 5.96
C PRO A 140 -3.46 42.87 6.43
N VAL A 141 -2.27 42.73 5.85
CA VAL A 141 -1.12 43.63 6.12
C VAL A 141 -1.10 44.71 5.04
N CYS A 142 -1.49 45.93 5.38
CA CYS A 142 -1.68 46.98 4.38
C CYS A 142 -0.40 47.80 4.10
N PRO A 143 -0.20 48.26 2.84
CA PRO A 143 0.90 49.15 2.48
C PRO A 143 0.98 50.40 3.37
N GLY A 144 2.19 50.73 3.85
CA GLY A 144 2.44 51.87 4.74
C GLY A 144 2.02 51.70 6.20
N GLY A 145 1.39 50.58 6.58
CA GLY A 145 1.06 50.26 7.97
C GLY A 145 2.30 49.98 8.83
N ASN A 146 2.22 50.24 10.14
CA ASN A 146 3.20 49.76 11.11
C ASN A 146 2.61 48.56 11.85
N VAL A 147 3.21 47.39 11.66
CA VAL A 147 2.65 46.10 12.11
C VAL A 147 3.58 45.44 13.13
N THR A 148 2.99 45.04 14.26
CA THR A 148 3.64 44.20 15.26
C THR A 148 3.45 42.73 14.89
N PHE A 149 4.54 42.02 14.64
CA PHE A 149 4.59 40.57 14.56
C PHE A 149 5.04 40.01 15.90
N SER A 150 4.49 38.88 16.31
CA SER A 150 4.86 38.23 17.58
C SER A 150 4.87 36.71 17.45
N ALA A 151 5.89 36.07 18.02
CA ALA A 151 6.03 34.62 17.98
C ALA A 151 5.27 33.97 19.14
N THR A 152 4.75 32.76 18.91
CA THR A 152 4.23 31.91 20.00
C THR A 152 5.29 31.75 21.10
N ASP A 153 4.90 31.84 22.38
CA ASP A 153 5.85 31.70 23.50
C ASP A 153 6.40 30.27 23.61
N VAL A 154 7.72 30.13 23.51
CA VAL A 154 8.47 28.88 23.55
C VAL A 154 9.15 28.75 24.91
N PHE A 155 8.66 27.82 25.73
CA PHE A 155 9.19 27.58 27.08
C PHE A 155 10.71 27.27 27.05
N GLY A 156 11.52 28.17 27.58
CA GLY A 156 12.99 28.03 27.61
C GLY A 156 13.73 28.77 26.49
N ALA A 157 13.03 29.42 25.55
CA ALA A 157 13.65 30.41 24.66
C ALA A 157 13.81 31.74 25.42
N GLY A 158 15.00 32.34 25.32
CA GLY A 158 15.31 33.66 25.88
C GLY A 158 15.57 34.74 24.83
N VAL A 159 15.67 34.33 23.56
CA VAL A 159 15.95 35.17 22.39
C VAL A 159 15.07 34.66 21.24
N TYR A 160 14.51 35.57 20.45
CA TYR A 160 13.75 35.27 19.24
C TYR A 160 14.37 36.06 18.08
N THR A 161 15.27 35.44 17.32
CA THR A 161 15.97 36.12 16.22
C THR A 161 15.04 36.20 15.01
N TRP A 162 14.54 37.41 14.73
CA TRP A 162 13.70 37.71 13.59
C TRP A 162 14.55 38.09 12.37
N THR A 163 14.21 37.55 11.20
CA THR A 163 14.83 37.91 9.92
C THR A 163 13.79 38.25 8.86
N GLN A 164 13.98 39.37 8.16
CA GLN A 164 13.25 39.72 6.93
C GLN A 164 14.16 39.47 5.72
N ASP A 165 13.75 38.55 4.83
CA ASP A 165 14.52 38.11 3.66
C ASP A 165 15.97 37.72 4.02
N GLY A 166 16.13 37.04 5.16
CA GLY A 166 17.41 36.62 5.73
C GLY A 166 18.18 37.69 6.54
N ASN A 167 17.75 38.96 6.53
CA ASN A 167 18.39 40.04 7.27
C ASN A 167 17.82 40.17 8.68
N VAL A 168 18.65 40.17 9.73
CA VAL A 168 18.18 40.26 11.12
C VAL A 168 17.56 41.63 11.43
N ILE A 169 16.34 41.62 11.96
CA ILE A 169 15.51 42.80 12.26
C ILE A 169 15.10 42.91 13.75
N GLY A 170 15.26 41.85 14.54
CA GLY A 170 14.89 41.85 15.96
C GLY A 170 15.37 40.61 16.72
N TYR A 171 15.35 40.69 18.05
CA TYR A 171 15.79 39.62 18.98
C TYR A 171 14.78 39.33 20.10
N ASP A 172 13.70 40.10 20.18
CA ASP A 172 12.66 40.03 21.20
C ASP A 172 11.47 39.20 20.70
N GLN A 173 10.57 38.73 21.57
CA GLN A 173 9.42 37.91 21.17
C GLN A 173 8.50 38.61 20.17
N GLN A 174 8.57 39.95 20.08
CA GLN A 174 7.85 40.77 19.11
C GLN A 174 8.80 41.61 18.27
N VAL A 175 8.45 41.85 17.00
CA VAL A 175 9.14 42.80 16.12
C VAL A 175 8.13 43.73 15.45
N ASN A 176 8.46 45.02 15.35
CA ASN A 176 7.64 46.01 14.67
C ASN A 176 8.26 46.35 13.32
N LEU A 177 7.49 46.25 12.24
CA LEU A 177 7.92 46.59 10.89
C LEU A 177 6.99 47.63 10.27
N ASN A 178 7.59 48.63 9.62
CA ASN A 178 6.87 49.56 8.77
C ASN A 178 6.79 48.96 7.36
N MET A 179 5.57 48.75 6.87
CA MET A 179 5.33 48.20 5.54
C MET A 179 5.68 49.21 4.44
N PRO A 180 6.18 48.76 3.29
CA PRO A 180 6.34 49.63 2.12
C PRO A 180 5.00 50.24 1.69
N ASN A 181 5.03 51.44 1.09
CA ASN A 181 3.84 52.11 0.57
C ASN A 181 3.38 51.57 -0.80
N PHE A 182 3.61 50.28 -1.07
CA PHE A 182 3.27 49.57 -2.29
C PHE A 182 3.11 48.08 -1.99
N GLU A 183 2.42 47.36 -2.87
CA GLU A 183 2.14 45.93 -2.70
C GLU A 183 3.40 45.10 -2.95
N THR A 184 3.68 44.15 -2.07
CA THR A 184 4.88 43.30 -2.10
C THR A 184 4.73 42.11 -1.18
N SER A 185 5.53 41.06 -1.37
CA SER A 185 5.71 40.02 -0.36
C SER A 185 7.15 40.01 0.17
N PHE A 186 7.35 39.60 1.42
CA PHE A 186 8.67 39.30 1.97
C PHE A 186 8.62 38.07 2.88
N GLN A 187 9.74 37.38 3.03
CA GLN A 187 9.83 36.24 3.94
C GLN A 187 10.20 36.74 5.34
N LEU A 188 9.28 36.56 6.30
CA LEU A 188 9.52 36.83 7.71
C LEU A 188 9.78 35.51 8.44
N CYS A 189 10.94 35.39 9.06
CA CYS A 189 11.25 34.22 9.87
C CYS A 189 11.59 34.60 11.31
N VAL A 190 11.37 33.67 12.23
CA VAL A 190 11.79 33.76 13.63
C VAL A 190 12.49 32.47 14.06
N THR A 191 13.61 32.63 14.77
CA THR A 191 14.39 31.52 15.33
C THR A 191 14.42 31.66 16.86
N PRO A 192 13.67 30.83 17.61
CA PRO A 192 13.75 30.80 19.06
C PRO A 192 15.06 30.15 19.52
N SER A 193 15.77 30.76 20.47
CA SER A 193 16.98 30.17 21.07
C SER A 193 17.21 30.60 22.51
N ASN A 194 18.17 29.96 23.18
CA ASN A 194 18.80 30.49 24.38
C ASN A 194 20.32 30.24 24.32
N PRO A 195 21.16 31.02 25.03
CA PRO A 195 22.62 30.91 24.95
C PRO A 195 23.25 29.59 25.44
N CYS A 196 22.44 28.61 25.84
CA CYS A 196 22.84 27.36 26.48
C CYS A 196 22.36 26.10 25.75
N SER A 197 21.66 26.28 24.63
CA SER A 197 21.21 25.25 23.73
C SER A 197 21.72 25.51 22.31
N ALA A 198 21.49 24.57 21.39
CA ALA A 198 21.49 24.92 19.98
C ALA A 198 20.30 25.85 19.67
N ASP A 199 20.39 26.63 18.59
CA ASP A 199 19.25 27.38 18.07
C ASP A 199 18.11 26.43 17.67
N GLY A 200 16.88 26.90 17.84
CA GLY A 200 15.71 26.17 17.38
C GLY A 200 15.62 26.07 15.86
N PRO A 201 14.74 25.22 15.32
CA PRO A 201 14.34 25.29 13.93
C PRO A 201 13.70 26.67 13.68
N GLN A 202 14.19 27.34 12.64
CA GLN A 202 13.61 28.58 12.13
C GLN A 202 12.19 28.31 11.61
N TYR A 203 11.22 29.12 12.04
CA TYR A 203 9.88 29.16 11.46
C TYR A 203 9.83 30.36 10.50
N CYS A 204 9.35 30.16 9.27
CA CYS A 204 9.26 31.20 8.24
C CYS A 204 7.84 31.28 7.68
N GLU A 205 7.36 32.49 7.46
CA GLU A 205 6.08 32.78 6.86
C GLU A 205 6.24 33.87 5.78
N THR A 206 5.50 33.76 4.68
CA THR A 206 5.51 34.79 3.63
C THR A 206 4.47 35.85 3.99
N ILE A 207 4.91 37.04 4.33
CA ILE A 207 4.03 38.17 4.61
C ILE A 207 3.71 38.86 3.29
N VAL A 208 2.44 38.83 2.89
CA VAL A 208 1.92 39.56 1.74
C VAL A 208 1.41 40.92 2.23
N VAL A 209 1.94 41.98 1.62
CA VAL A 209 1.52 43.36 1.81
C VAL A 209 0.66 43.75 0.62
N GLU A 210 -0.64 43.92 0.81
CA GLU A 210 -1.62 44.16 -0.26
C GLU A 210 -2.75 45.07 0.24
N TYR A 211 -3.41 45.79 -0.67
CA TYR A 211 -4.64 46.48 -0.31
C TYR A 211 -5.80 45.48 -0.18
N PRO A 212 -6.71 45.64 0.80
CA PRO A 212 -7.89 44.79 0.88
C PRO A 212 -8.75 44.94 -0.38
N ASP A 213 -9.22 43.82 -0.91
CA ASP A 213 -10.13 43.80 -2.06
C ASP A 213 -11.34 44.72 -1.85
N PRO A 214 -11.78 45.45 -2.90
CA PRO A 214 -12.94 46.31 -2.81
C PRO A 214 -14.21 45.53 -2.44
N GLU A 215 -14.94 45.98 -1.43
CA GLU A 215 -16.25 45.40 -1.11
C GLU A 215 -17.21 45.69 -2.27
N GLN A 216 -17.63 44.64 -2.98
CA GLN A 216 -18.51 44.73 -4.14
C GLN A 216 -19.98 44.68 -3.70
N ILE A 217 -20.66 45.83 -3.79
CA ILE A 217 -22.09 45.95 -3.54
C ILE A 217 -22.81 45.98 -4.90
N ASN A 218 -23.40 44.86 -5.29
CA ASN A 218 -24.22 44.75 -6.49
C ASN A 218 -25.69 44.91 -6.13
N GLU A 219 -26.31 46.02 -6.55
CA GLU A 219 -27.68 46.37 -6.18
C GLU A 219 -28.52 46.65 -7.42
N THR A 220 -29.81 46.31 -7.36
CA THR A 220 -30.74 46.49 -8.48
C THR A 220 -32.01 47.15 -7.99
N ILE A 221 -32.37 48.28 -8.61
CA ILE A 221 -33.57 49.06 -8.26
C ILE A 221 -34.45 49.28 -9.50
N CYS A 222 -35.73 49.57 -9.29
CA CYS A 222 -36.63 49.87 -10.40
C CYS A 222 -36.54 51.31 -10.88
N GLN A 223 -36.90 51.55 -12.15
CA GLN A 223 -36.97 52.88 -12.72
C GLN A 223 -37.93 53.78 -11.93
N GLY A 224 -37.36 54.72 -11.15
CA GLY A 224 -38.09 55.66 -10.30
C GLY A 224 -37.78 55.53 -8.80
N GLU A 225 -37.05 54.50 -8.39
CA GLU A 225 -36.59 54.29 -7.02
C GLU A 225 -35.21 54.94 -6.75
N THR A 226 -34.78 54.92 -5.49
CA THR A 226 -33.49 55.45 -5.04
C THR A 226 -32.84 54.49 -4.05
N TYR A 227 -31.64 54.01 -4.35
CA TYR A 227 -30.79 53.30 -3.39
C TYR A 227 -30.07 54.30 -2.49
N SER A 228 -29.93 54.01 -1.19
CA SER A 228 -29.24 54.91 -0.24
C SER A 228 -28.12 54.20 0.50
N TYR A 229 -26.88 54.64 0.28
CA TYR A 229 -25.67 54.12 0.90
C TYR A 229 -24.86 55.24 1.54
N GLN A 230 -24.45 55.05 2.80
CA GLN A 230 -23.69 56.02 3.62
C GLN A 230 -24.14 57.50 3.47
N GLY A 231 -25.45 57.73 3.50
CA GLY A 231 -26.06 59.08 3.45
C GLY A 231 -26.16 59.71 2.05
N HIS A 232 -25.67 59.05 1.01
CA HIS A 232 -25.84 59.45 -0.39
C HIS A 232 -26.98 58.63 -1.03
N SER A 233 -27.59 59.15 -2.11
CA SER A 233 -28.72 58.50 -2.79
C SER A 233 -28.49 58.43 -4.30
N TYR A 234 -28.80 57.27 -4.88
CA TYR A 234 -28.47 56.87 -6.23
C TYR A 234 -29.72 56.37 -6.96
N ASN A 235 -29.92 56.80 -8.21
CA ASN A 235 -31.11 56.45 -9.02
C ASN A 235 -30.82 56.27 -10.51
N THR A 236 -29.55 56.03 -10.85
CA THR A 236 -29.07 55.85 -12.22
C THR A 236 -28.13 54.66 -12.27
N THR A 237 -28.14 53.92 -13.36
CA THR A 237 -27.20 52.80 -13.56
C THR A 237 -25.76 53.31 -13.62
N GLY A 238 -24.86 52.66 -12.89
CA GLY A 238 -23.44 52.97 -12.87
C GLY A 238 -22.70 52.42 -11.66
N ASN A 239 -21.37 52.50 -11.71
CA ASN A 239 -20.48 52.07 -10.64
C ASN A 239 -20.04 53.29 -9.83
N TYR A 240 -20.07 53.19 -8.50
CA TYR A 240 -19.72 54.25 -7.57
C TYR A 240 -18.65 53.76 -6.58
N MET A 241 -17.51 54.45 -6.51
CA MET A 241 -16.42 54.11 -5.62
C MET A 241 -16.45 54.93 -4.32
N PHE A 242 -16.18 54.27 -3.20
CA PHE A 242 -15.98 54.87 -1.89
C PHE A 242 -14.66 54.39 -1.28
N THR A 243 -14.18 55.11 -0.26
CA THR A 243 -12.98 54.75 0.51
C THR A 243 -13.35 54.84 1.98
N TYR A 244 -13.33 53.71 2.68
CA TYR A 244 -13.66 53.64 4.10
C TYR A 244 -12.39 53.78 4.94
N VAL A 245 -12.23 54.92 5.61
CA VAL A 245 -11.08 55.17 6.50
C VAL A 245 -11.33 54.51 7.85
N ASP A 246 -10.73 53.34 8.05
CA ASP A 246 -10.66 52.68 9.34
C ASP A 246 -9.52 53.25 10.20
N GLY A 247 -9.54 53.00 11.51
CA GLY A 247 -8.54 53.56 12.44
C GLY A 247 -7.15 52.92 12.36
N ASN A 248 -6.96 51.91 11.51
CA ASN A 248 -5.78 51.06 11.42
C ASN A 248 -4.98 51.28 10.11
N GLY A 249 -5.51 52.08 9.18
CA GLY A 249 -4.81 52.46 7.93
C GLY A 249 -5.02 51.49 6.76
N CYS A 250 -5.96 50.57 6.88
CA CYS A 250 -6.43 49.73 5.78
C CYS A 250 -7.68 50.36 5.17
N ASP A 251 -7.51 51.41 4.36
CA ASP A 251 -8.61 52.13 3.73
C ASP A 251 -9.31 51.23 2.70
N GLN A 252 -10.36 50.51 3.11
CA GLN A 252 -11.05 49.57 2.23
C GLN A 252 -11.85 50.31 1.16
N PRO A 253 -11.60 50.07 -0.14
CA PRO A 253 -12.45 50.58 -1.20
C PRO A 253 -13.80 49.84 -1.20
N VAL A 254 -14.88 50.51 -1.59
CA VAL A 254 -16.19 49.90 -1.79
C VAL A 254 -16.67 50.28 -3.18
N GLU A 255 -17.04 49.29 -3.99
CA GLU A 255 -17.62 49.50 -5.33
C GLU A 255 -19.11 49.15 -5.29
N LEU A 256 -19.96 50.18 -5.40
CA LEU A 256 -21.40 50.01 -5.59
C LEU A 256 -21.71 49.98 -7.09
N SER A 257 -21.97 48.80 -7.64
CA SER A 257 -22.51 48.63 -8.98
C SER A 257 -24.03 48.63 -8.91
N LEU A 258 -24.65 49.75 -9.30
CA LEU A 258 -26.11 49.92 -9.28
C LEU A 258 -26.69 49.66 -10.68
N THR A 259 -27.60 48.70 -10.79
CA THR A 259 -28.40 48.46 -12.00
C THR A 259 -29.81 49.04 -11.84
N VAL A 260 -30.35 49.64 -12.91
CA VAL A 260 -31.72 50.17 -12.91
C VAL A 260 -32.52 49.45 -13.98
N GLU A 261 -33.36 48.50 -13.56
CA GLU A 261 -34.12 47.67 -14.49
C GLU A 261 -35.33 48.41 -15.08
N GLN A 262 -35.64 48.07 -16.33
CA GLN A 262 -36.86 48.48 -17.03
C GLN A 262 -37.89 47.33 -16.96
N PRO A 263 -39.20 47.61 -16.85
CA PRO A 263 -40.22 46.57 -16.80
C PRO A 263 -40.24 45.70 -18.07
N THR A 264 -40.18 44.38 -17.89
CA THR A 264 -40.12 43.39 -18.97
C THR A 264 -41.49 42.88 -19.43
N GLN A 265 -41.57 42.43 -20.69
CA GLN A 265 -42.76 41.80 -21.27
C GLN A 265 -42.47 40.34 -21.62
N SER A 266 -43.33 39.43 -21.15
CA SER A 266 -43.13 37.98 -21.25
C SER A 266 -44.26 37.31 -22.00
N PHE A 267 -43.95 36.39 -22.90
CA PHE A 267 -44.92 35.60 -23.65
C PHE A 267 -44.84 34.13 -23.20
N VAL A 268 -45.98 33.54 -22.84
CA VAL A 268 -46.09 32.16 -22.33
C VAL A 268 -47.02 31.37 -23.24
N GLU A 269 -46.55 30.23 -23.73
CA GLU A 269 -47.36 29.23 -24.44
C GLU A 269 -47.38 27.95 -23.60
N ALA A 270 -48.56 27.37 -23.35
CA ALA A 270 -48.69 26.15 -22.53
C ALA A 270 -49.79 25.20 -23.06
N GLU A 271 -49.61 23.89 -22.80
CA GLU A 271 -50.56 22.83 -23.15
C GLU A 271 -51.26 22.26 -21.91
N ILE A 272 -52.56 21.98 -22.02
CA ILE A 272 -53.40 21.43 -20.95
C ILE A 272 -54.30 20.29 -21.44
N CYS A 273 -54.71 19.36 -20.56
CA CYS A 273 -55.72 18.35 -20.89
C CYS A 273 -57.13 19.00 -20.96
N GLU A 274 -58.04 18.42 -21.75
CA GLU A 274 -59.41 18.95 -21.91
C GLU A 274 -60.17 18.91 -20.56
N GLY A 275 -60.31 20.09 -19.92
CA GLY A 275 -61.05 20.27 -18.67
C GLY A 275 -60.26 20.88 -17.49
N THR A 276 -58.98 21.21 -17.65
CA THR A 276 -58.15 21.83 -16.59
C THR A 276 -57.91 23.34 -16.80
N GLU A 277 -57.22 24.00 -15.86
CA GLU A 277 -56.91 25.45 -15.89
C GLU A 277 -55.41 25.70 -15.68
N TYR A 278 -54.86 26.63 -16.45
CA TYR A 278 -53.48 27.11 -16.31
C TYR A 278 -53.45 28.46 -15.57
N TYR A 279 -52.60 28.61 -14.55
CA TYR A 279 -52.61 29.78 -13.66
C TYR A 279 -51.43 30.71 -13.93
N VAL A 280 -51.70 32.02 -14.06
CA VAL A 280 -50.70 33.10 -14.10
C VAL A 280 -50.86 33.93 -12.83
N GLY A 281 -49.90 33.80 -11.90
CA GLY A 281 -50.08 34.24 -10.52
C GLY A 281 -51.27 33.52 -9.87
N ASN A 282 -52.17 34.28 -9.23
CA ASN A 282 -53.37 33.74 -8.60
C ASN A 282 -54.60 33.66 -9.53
N THR A 283 -54.44 33.85 -10.85
CA THR A 283 -55.57 33.88 -11.81
C THR A 283 -55.51 32.69 -12.77
N GLY A 284 -56.56 31.89 -12.82
CA GLY A 284 -56.66 30.69 -13.67
C GLY A 284 -57.32 30.95 -15.03
N PHE A 285 -56.86 30.22 -16.05
CA PHE A 285 -57.31 30.32 -17.44
C PHE A 285 -57.53 28.92 -18.04
N SER A 286 -58.77 28.61 -18.45
CA SER A 286 -59.17 27.33 -19.09
C SER A 286 -59.31 27.41 -20.61
N ASN A 287 -59.22 28.60 -21.21
CA ASN A 287 -59.04 28.80 -22.65
C ASN A 287 -58.38 30.16 -22.93
N SER A 288 -57.70 30.29 -24.07
CA SER A 288 -57.16 31.58 -24.54
C SER A 288 -58.00 32.15 -25.70
N THR A 289 -58.88 33.10 -25.39
CA THR A 289 -59.42 34.03 -26.39
C THR A 289 -59.21 35.48 -25.95
N PHE A 290 -58.27 36.15 -26.62
CA PHE A 290 -57.78 37.52 -26.42
C PHE A 290 -56.77 37.77 -25.28
N MET A 291 -55.73 38.53 -25.61
CA MET A 291 -54.66 38.95 -24.69
C MET A 291 -55.21 39.84 -23.57
N GLN A 292 -54.97 39.47 -22.31
CA GLN A 292 -55.12 40.35 -21.15
C GLN A 292 -53.77 40.55 -20.45
N PRO A 293 -53.35 41.80 -20.17
CA PRO A 293 -52.17 42.04 -19.35
C PRO A 293 -52.50 41.74 -17.88
N VAL A 294 -51.75 40.81 -17.28
CA VAL A 294 -51.80 40.52 -15.83
C VAL A 294 -50.56 41.11 -15.18
N HIS A 295 -50.74 42.05 -14.25
CA HIS A 295 -49.65 42.60 -13.44
C HIS A 295 -49.39 41.69 -12.23
N LEU A 296 -48.14 41.27 -12.05
CA LEU A 296 -47.70 40.47 -10.92
C LEU A 296 -46.79 41.31 -10.02
N GLN A 297 -47.13 41.46 -8.74
CA GLN A 297 -46.24 42.06 -7.75
C GLN A 297 -45.31 40.98 -7.18
N SER A 298 -44.08 40.92 -7.69
CA SER A 298 -42.95 40.26 -7.01
C SER A 298 -42.30 41.20 -6.01
N ALA A 299 -41.79 40.68 -4.90
CA ALA A 299 -41.35 41.49 -3.77
C ALA A 299 -40.12 42.39 -4.02
N ASN A 300 -39.29 42.08 -5.03
CA ASN A 300 -38.08 42.83 -5.43
C ASN A 300 -37.85 42.74 -6.96
N GLY A 301 -38.81 43.16 -7.79
CA GLY A 301 -38.63 43.10 -9.25
C GLY A 301 -39.69 43.90 -10.01
N CYS A 302 -39.26 44.61 -11.05
CA CYS A 302 -40.05 45.64 -11.73
C CYS A 302 -41.23 45.06 -12.51
N ASP A 303 -42.31 45.83 -12.62
CA ASP A 303 -43.64 45.32 -12.95
C ASP A 303 -43.74 44.76 -14.38
N SER A 304 -43.70 43.43 -14.48
CA SER A 304 -43.72 42.72 -15.75
C SER A 304 -45.13 42.49 -16.28
N THR A 305 -45.29 42.53 -17.62
CA THR A 305 -46.55 42.25 -18.32
C THR A 305 -46.51 40.89 -19.01
N VAL A 306 -47.43 39.98 -18.68
CA VAL A 306 -47.50 38.63 -19.27
C VAL A 306 -48.58 38.53 -20.34
N PHE A 307 -48.24 37.89 -21.48
CA PHE A 307 -49.14 37.51 -22.56
C PHE A 307 -49.22 35.97 -22.65
N LEU A 308 -50.43 35.39 -22.72
CA LEU A 308 -50.65 33.93 -22.61
C LEU A 308 -51.38 33.33 -23.84
N THR A 309 -50.88 32.19 -24.33
CA THR A 309 -51.50 31.33 -25.36
C THR A 309 -51.66 29.90 -24.82
N LEU A 310 -52.80 29.24 -25.04
CA LEU A 310 -53.07 27.87 -24.53
C LEU A 310 -53.55 26.89 -25.62
N THR A 311 -53.02 25.66 -25.60
CA THR A 311 -53.34 24.54 -26.51
C THR A 311 -53.87 23.32 -25.71
N VAL A 312 -54.68 22.42 -26.30
CA VAL A 312 -55.42 21.36 -25.56
C VAL A 312 -55.35 19.97 -26.24
N ASN A 313 -55.04 18.89 -25.48
CA ASN A 313 -54.66 17.55 -25.99
C ASN A 313 -55.54 16.33 -25.54
N PRO A 314 -55.66 15.22 -26.34
CA PRO A 314 -56.37 13.94 -26.02
C PRO A 314 -55.49 12.64 -25.81
N THR A 315 -56.09 11.46 -25.45
CA THR A 315 -55.48 10.24 -24.78
C THR A 315 -55.16 8.91 -25.59
N TYR A 316 -54.51 7.84 -25.00
CA TYR A 316 -53.86 6.64 -25.69
C TYR A 316 -53.84 5.21 -24.92
N PHE A 317 -53.14 4.12 -25.36
CA PHE A 317 -53.35 2.63 -24.97
C PHE A 317 -52.12 1.58 -24.93
N GLU A 318 -52.04 0.48 -24.09
CA GLU A 318 -50.89 -0.56 -23.87
C GLU A 318 -51.20 -2.07 -23.31
N TYR A 319 -50.25 -3.04 -22.94
CA TYR A 319 -50.35 -4.57 -22.61
C TYR A 319 -49.30 -5.28 -21.57
N ASP A 320 -49.54 -6.44 -20.80
CA ASP A 320 -48.67 -7.16 -19.68
C ASP A 320 -48.85 -8.77 -19.34
N PRO A 321 -48.04 -9.57 -18.49
CA PRO A 321 -48.11 -11.08 -18.16
C PRO A 321 -47.79 -11.77 -16.71
N GLN A 322 -48.27 -13.02 -16.30
CA GLN A 322 -48.25 -13.68 -14.88
C GLN A 322 -48.17 -15.29 -14.63
N ALA A 323 -48.45 -15.95 -13.41
CA ALA A 323 -48.35 -17.46 -13.09
C ALA A 323 -49.04 -18.15 -11.81
N ILE A 324 -49.22 -19.53 -11.74
CA ILE A 324 -49.93 -20.38 -10.68
C ILE A 324 -49.46 -21.90 -10.47
N CYS A 325 -50.16 -22.75 -9.67
CA CYS A 325 -50.03 -24.24 -9.61
C CYS A 325 -51.02 -24.98 -10.57
N GLN A 326 -50.90 -26.30 -10.78
CA GLN A 326 -51.71 -27.11 -11.73
C GLN A 326 -53.15 -27.34 -11.24
N GLY A 327 -53.86 -26.23 -11.11
CA GLY A 327 -55.23 -26.05 -10.62
C GLY A 327 -55.48 -24.76 -9.81
N GLU A 328 -55.45 -23.55 -10.43
CA GLU A 328 -55.90 -22.20 -9.90
C GLU A 328 -54.89 -21.38 -9.04
N SER A 329 -54.87 -20.02 -8.90
CA SER A 329 -55.57 -18.80 -9.46
C SER A 329 -54.72 -17.50 -9.29
N TYR A 330 -55.03 -16.33 -9.92
CA TYR A 330 -54.16 -15.11 -9.91
C TYR A 330 -54.90 -13.72 -9.81
N THR A 331 -54.22 -12.62 -9.37
CA THR A 331 -54.79 -11.27 -9.08
C THR A 331 -53.93 -10.08 -9.58
N ILE A 332 -54.52 -9.11 -10.30
CA ILE A 332 -53.81 -7.92 -10.85
C ILE A 332 -53.70 -6.76 -9.83
N SER A 333 -52.61 -6.00 -9.90
CA SER A 333 -52.27 -4.91 -8.99
C SER A 333 -52.92 -3.55 -9.32
N ASP A 334 -54.25 -3.44 -9.16
CA ASP A 334 -54.85 -2.22 -8.57
C ASP A 334 -55.45 -2.49 -7.17
N GLY A 335 -55.51 -3.76 -6.76
CA GLY A 335 -55.98 -4.20 -5.45
C GLY A 335 -57.49 -4.42 -5.33
N SER A 336 -58.28 -4.29 -6.41
CA SER A 336 -59.75 -4.33 -6.33
C SER A 336 -60.45 -5.60 -6.86
N THR A 337 -59.86 -6.39 -7.78
CA THR A 337 -60.47 -7.64 -8.31
C THR A 337 -59.46 -8.75 -8.68
N SER A 338 -59.88 -10.03 -8.56
CA SER A 338 -59.06 -11.25 -8.74
C SER A 338 -59.77 -12.29 -9.62
N TYR A 339 -59.03 -13.07 -10.42
CA TYR A 339 -59.58 -13.93 -11.50
C TYR A 339 -59.00 -15.36 -11.48
N THR A 340 -59.82 -16.35 -11.84
CA THR A 340 -59.49 -17.78 -11.73
C THR A 340 -59.08 -18.38 -13.07
N PHE A 341 -57.92 -19.05 -13.12
CA PHE A 341 -57.34 -19.61 -14.35
C PHE A 341 -56.75 -21.00 -14.09
N THR A 342 -56.81 -21.91 -15.06
CA THR A 342 -56.30 -23.30 -14.93
C THR A 342 -55.21 -23.66 -15.93
N GLN A 343 -54.92 -22.76 -16.88
CA GLN A 343 -53.91 -22.85 -17.93
C GLN A 343 -53.44 -21.41 -18.27
N SER A 344 -52.40 -21.25 -19.08
CA SER A 344 -51.96 -19.96 -19.63
C SER A 344 -53.05 -19.27 -20.48
N THR A 345 -53.19 -17.94 -20.39
CA THR A 345 -54.34 -17.14 -20.92
C THR A 345 -53.96 -15.65 -21.09
N THR A 346 -54.82 -14.77 -21.68
CA THR A 346 -54.58 -13.30 -21.89
C THR A 346 -55.87 -12.43 -21.69
N ASP A 347 -55.87 -11.19 -21.13
CA ASP A 347 -57.10 -10.35 -20.80
C ASP A 347 -56.91 -8.77 -20.76
N VAL A 348 -57.88 -7.90 -20.36
CA VAL A 348 -57.86 -6.37 -20.49
C VAL A 348 -58.34 -5.50 -19.27
N PHE A 349 -57.66 -4.37 -18.95
CA PHE A 349 -57.86 -3.48 -17.76
C PHE A 349 -57.58 -1.95 -18.00
N THR A 350 -57.87 -1.07 -17.01
CA THR A 350 -57.68 0.42 -17.03
C THR A 350 -56.76 0.91 -15.90
N LEU A 351 -55.92 1.93 -16.13
CA LEU A 351 -55.08 2.58 -15.09
C LEU A 351 -55.30 4.10 -14.99
N GLN A 352 -55.32 4.63 -13.77
CA GLN A 352 -55.35 6.08 -13.50
C GLN A 352 -53.98 6.62 -13.10
N SER A 353 -53.67 7.85 -13.52
CA SER A 353 -52.44 8.58 -13.19
C SER A 353 -52.73 9.93 -12.52
N SER A 354 -51.79 10.44 -11.72
CA SER A 354 -51.97 11.68 -10.95
C SER A 354 -51.94 12.98 -11.78
N GLU A 355 -51.67 12.91 -13.08
CA GLU A 355 -51.52 14.07 -13.99
C GLU A 355 -52.68 14.19 -15.03
N GLY A 356 -53.71 13.34 -14.95
CA GLY A 356 -55.05 13.67 -15.48
C GLY A 356 -55.38 13.38 -16.95
N CYS A 357 -54.60 12.55 -17.65
CA CYS A 357 -54.92 12.07 -19.01
C CYS A 357 -54.68 10.53 -19.13
N ASP A 358 -55.68 9.71 -18.75
CA ASP A 358 -55.57 8.25 -18.46
C ASP A 358 -55.60 7.28 -19.69
N SER A 359 -55.21 5.99 -19.48
CA SER A 359 -54.91 4.96 -20.52
C SER A 359 -55.40 3.51 -20.21
N LEU A 360 -55.35 2.58 -21.20
CA LEU A 360 -55.75 1.14 -21.10
C LEU A 360 -54.58 0.12 -21.11
N VAL A 361 -54.74 -1.10 -20.54
CA VAL A 361 -53.73 -2.19 -20.35
C VAL A 361 -54.30 -3.61 -20.61
N TYR A 362 -53.48 -4.66 -20.81
CA TYR A 362 -53.85 -6.11 -21.01
C TYR A 362 -53.00 -7.07 -20.10
N LEU A 363 -53.30 -8.39 -19.93
CA LEU A 363 -52.66 -9.41 -19.00
C LEU A 363 -52.31 -10.80 -19.65
N GLU A 364 -51.42 -11.71 -19.08
CA GLU A 364 -51.17 -13.17 -19.41
C GLU A 364 -50.81 -14.21 -18.22
N LEU A 365 -50.51 -15.56 -18.36
CA LEU A 365 -50.33 -16.60 -17.22
C LEU A 365 -49.46 -17.96 -17.40
N THR A 366 -49.08 -18.76 -16.34
CA THR A 366 -48.24 -20.08 -16.25
C THR A 366 -48.53 -21.10 -15.04
N VAL A 367 -47.92 -22.35 -14.85
CA VAL A 367 -48.46 -23.57 -14.03
C VAL A 367 -47.44 -24.66 -13.33
N TYR A 368 -47.77 -25.49 -12.25
CA TYR A 368 -46.91 -26.56 -11.49
C TYR A 368 -47.53 -27.88 -10.73
N PRO A 369 -46.85 -29.05 -10.38
CA PRO A 369 -47.40 -30.46 -10.05
C PRO A 369 -47.26 -31.24 -8.62
N ALA A 370 -47.39 -32.62 -8.48
CA ALA A 370 -47.74 -33.49 -7.23
C ALA A 370 -46.98 -34.89 -6.89
N PRO A 371 -47.18 -35.66 -5.73
CA PRO A 371 -46.25 -36.71 -5.11
C PRO A 371 -46.60 -38.27 -5.07
N ALA A 372 -45.78 -39.16 -4.43
CA ALA A 372 -45.72 -40.66 -4.61
C ALA A 372 -45.46 -41.64 -3.37
N PRO A 373 -45.59 -43.01 -3.48
CA PRO A 373 -45.63 -44.01 -2.35
C PRO A 373 -44.32 -44.62 -1.77
N VAL A 374 -44.41 -45.34 -0.62
CA VAL A 374 -43.26 -45.84 0.22
C VAL A 374 -43.20 -47.37 0.41
N ASN A 375 -41.99 -47.96 0.52
CA ASN A 375 -41.77 -49.41 0.76
C ASN A 375 -40.75 -49.67 1.89
N ILE A 376 -40.93 -50.73 2.70
CA ILE A 376 -40.06 -51.10 3.84
C ILE A 376 -39.83 -52.62 3.94
N ALA A 377 -38.64 -53.07 4.34
CA ALA A 377 -38.28 -54.50 4.34
C ALA A 377 -37.31 -54.94 5.48
N PRO A 378 -37.79 -55.34 6.68
CA PRO A 378 -36.94 -55.70 7.82
C PRO A 378 -36.42 -57.16 7.80
N VAL A 379 -35.35 -57.41 8.56
CA VAL A 379 -34.78 -58.75 8.80
C VAL A 379 -34.56 -58.94 10.30
N ILE A 380 -34.94 -60.12 10.84
CA ILE A 380 -34.87 -60.41 12.29
C ILE A 380 -34.30 -61.81 12.54
N CYS A 381 -33.65 -62.04 13.69
CA CYS A 381 -33.13 -63.38 14.04
C CYS A 381 -34.25 -64.36 14.41
N ALA A 382 -33.98 -65.67 14.29
CA ALA A 382 -34.98 -66.71 14.53
C ALA A 382 -35.53 -66.67 15.97
N GLY A 383 -36.76 -66.15 16.13
CA GLY A 383 -37.46 -66.03 17.41
C GLY A 383 -38.06 -64.66 17.76
N GLN A 384 -38.00 -63.64 16.88
CA GLN A 384 -38.50 -62.27 17.16
C GLN A 384 -39.70 -61.83 16.28
N THR A 385 -40.22 -60.60 16.47
CA THR A 385 -41.43 -60.05 15.81
C THR A 385 -41.30 -58.56 15.41
N TYR A 386 -42.20 -58.02 14.56
CA TYR A 386 -42.14 -56.65 13.99
C TYR A 386 -43.54 -56.06 13.66
N THR A 387 -43.75 -54.74 13.81
CA THR A 387 -45.09 -54.06 13.73
C THR A 387 -45.07 -52.84 12.80
N VAL A 388 -46.15 -52.61 12.04
CA VAL A 388 -46.36 -51.39 11.21
C VAL A 388 -47.80 -50.90 11.34
N GLY A 389 -47.99 -49.59 11.59
CA GLY A 389 -49.30 -49.02 11.87
C GLY A 389 -49.91 -49.66 13.12
N PHE A 390 -51.03 -50.36 12.95
CA PHE A 390 -51.71 -51.09 14.02
C PHE A 390 -51.57 -52.64 13.92
N GLU A 391 -50.76 -53.19 13.00
CA GLU A 391 -50.62 -54.66 12.79
C GLU A 391 -49.19 -55.21 12.99
N THR A 392 -49.08 -56.47 13.46
CA THR A 392 -47.82 -57.12 13.89
C THR A 392 -47.57 -58.48 13.22
N PHE A 393 -46.31 -58.79 12.89
CA PHE A 393 -45.87 -59.97 12.13
C PHE A 393 -44.63 -60.65 12.76
N SER A 394 -44.43 -61.94 12.53
CA SER A 394 -43.35 -62.74 13.15
C SER A 394 -42.72 -63.81 12.24
N THR A 395 -43.15 -63.87 10.99
CA THR A 395 -42.70 -64.85 9.98
C THR A 395 -42.49 -64.13 8.65
N SER A 396 -41.63 -64.69 7.80
CA SER A 396 -41.20 -64.01 6.58
C SER A 396 -42.32 -63.89 5.53
N GLY A 397 -42.46 -62.72 4.88
CA GLY A 397 -43.51 -62.46 3.89
C GLY A 397 -43.84 -60.98 3.63
N PHE A 398 -44.74 -60.71 2.67
CA PHE A 398 -45.10 -59.37 2.15
C PHE A 398 -46.54 -58.92 2.50
N ARG A 399 -46.80 -57.60 2.70
CA ARG A 399 -48.11 -56.97 3.00
C ARG A 399 -48.23 -55.53 2.45
N GLN A 400 -49.45 -54.98 2.33
CA GLN A 400 -49.73 -53.64 1.78
C GLN A 400 -50.76 -52.85 2.61
N ILE A 401 -50.59 -51.53 2.80
CA ILE A 401 -51.29 -50.68 3.80
C ILE A 401 -51.51 -49.25 3.24
N LEU A 402 -52.67 -48.61 3.52
CA LEU A 402 -53.07 -47.27 3.00
C LEU A 402 -53.24 -46.21 4.11
N LEU A 403 -52.94 -44.92 3.84
CA LEU A 403 -53.09 -43.79 4.78
C LEU A 403 -53.56 -42.50 4.05
N GLU A 404 -54.67 -41.88 4.48
CA GLU A 404 -55.37 -40.77 3.79
C GLU A 404 -55.09 -39.38 4.45
N SER A 405 -55.16 -38.28 3.68
CA SER A 405 -54.96 -36.89 4.14
C SER A 405 -55.87 -35.85 3.47
N VAL A 406 -56.22 -34.79 4.21
CA VAL A 406 -57.34 -33.88 3.87
C VAL A 406 -57.00 -32.82 2.80
N GLY A 407 -55.77 -32.81 2.27
CA GLY A 407 -55.26 -31.76 1.36
C GLY A 407 -55.27 -32.07 -0.14
N GLY A 408 -55.70 -33.27 -0.56
CA GLY A 408 -55.80 -33.64 -1.98
C GLY A 408 -54.61 -34.40 -2.59
N CYS A 409 -53.68 -34.92 -1.77
CA CYS A 409 -52.62 -35.85 -2.19
C CYS A 409 -52.40 -36.92 -1.09
N ASP A 410 -52.83 -38.17 -1.33
CA ASP A 410 -52.80 -39.30 -0.38
C ASP A 410 -51.55 -40.21 -0.54
N SER A 411 -51.33 -41.20 0.36
CA SER A 411 -50.11 -42.03 0.38
C SER A 411 -50.30 -43.52 0.77
N ILE A 412 -49.38 -44.39 0.32
CA ILE A 412 -49.45 -45.87 0.43
C ILE A 412 -48.12 -46.46 0.94
N VAL A 413 -48.16 -47.54 1.75
CA VAL A 413 -46.99 -48.23 2.34
C VAL A 413 -47.01 -49.75 2.13
N ASN A 414 -45.87 -50.34 1.74
CA ASN A 414 -45.72 -51.78 1.49
C ASN A 414 -44.58 -52.42 2.36
N LEU A 415 -44.75 -53.64 2.92
CA LEU A 415 -43.85 -54.26 3.92
C LEU A 415 -43.35 -55.68 3.55
N THR A 416 -42.05 -56.02 3.74
CA THR A 416 -41.46 -57.38 3.52
C THR A 416 -40.53 -57.89 4.64
N LEU A 417 -40.77 -59.02 5.32
CA LEU A 417 -39.97 -59.51 6.50
C LEU A 417 -39.12 -60.79 6.22
N THR A 418 -37.91 -60.98 6.80
CA THR A 418 -36.97 -62.14 6.58
C THR A 418 -36.18 -62.63 7.84
N VAL A 419 -35.64 -63.88 7.91
CA VAL A 419 -34.98 -64.52 9.10
C VAL A 419 -33.75 -65.47 8.78
N ARG A 420 -32.62 -65.51 9.55
CA ARG A 420 -31.33 -66.27 9.24
C ARG A 420 -30.43 -66.86 10.42
N PRO A 421 -29.41 -67.77 10.16
CA PRO A 421 -28.40 -68.38 11.11
C PRO A 421 -26.83 -68.24 10.79
N PRO A 422 -25.83 -68.74 11.62
CA PRO A 422 -24.33 -68.46 11.58
C PRO A 422 -23.30 -69.37 10.80
N LEU A 423 -21.97 -69.00 10.72
CA LEU A 423 -20.92 -69.47 9.72
C LEU A 423 -19.37 -69.50 10.14
N VAL A 424 -18.40 -70.02 9.32
CA VAL A 424 -16.91 -70.17 9.61
C VAL A 424 -15.95 -70.07 8.35
N THR A 425 -14.68 -69.59 8.48
CA THR A 425 -13.68 -69.26 7.40
C THR A 425 -12.16 -69.58 7.74
N ASN A 426 -11.23 -69.65 6.75
CA ASN A 426 -9.75 -69.87 6.91
C ASN A 426 -8.87 -68.96 5.98
N LEU A 427 -7.62 -68.60 6.35
CA LEU A 427 -6.80 -67.55 5.67
C LEU A 427 -5.33 -67.86 5.25
N GLY A 428 -4.63 -68.89 5.76
CA GLY A 428 -3.24 -69.21 5.33
C GLY A 428 -2.09 -68.53 6.09
N THR A 429 -0.89 -68.40 5.50
CA THR A 429 0.39 -68.03 6.17
C THR A 429 0.86 -66.59 5.89
N VAL A 430 1.39 -65.90 6.91
CA VAL A 430 1.81 -64.48 6.93
C VAL A 430 3.24 -64.32 7.51
N GLN A 431 3.98 -63.27 7.13
CA GLN A 431 5.35 -62.97 7.59
C GLN A 431 5.50 -61.53 8.12
N ILE A 432 6.36 -61.30 9.12
CA ILE A 432 6.64 -60.00 9.77
C ILE A 432 8.13 -59.84 10.16
N CYS A 433 8.60 -58.63 10.50
CA CYS A 433 9.95 -58.40 11.07
C CYS A 433 9.95 -58.49 12.61
N GLY A 434 11.14 -58.68 13.21
CA GLY A 434 11.34 -58.89 14.65
C GLY A 434 10.95 -57.69 15.51
N GLY A 435 9.76 -57.74 16.10
CA GLY A 435 9.18 -56.68 16.94
C GLY A 435 7.78 -56.24 16.50
N SER A 436 7.37 -56.57 15.28
CA SER A 436 6.05 -56.24 14.73
C SER A 436 4.95 -57.21 15.20
N SER A 437 3.68 -56.93 14.85
CA SER A 437 2.55 -57.84 15.11
C SER A 437 1.50 -57.79 13.98
N TYR A 438 0.77 -58.89 13.79
CA TYR A 438 -0.33 -59.05 12.84
C TYR A 438 -1.65 -59.27 13.59
N SER A 439 -2.70 -58.51 13.28
CA SER A 439 -3.95 -58.49 14.06
C SER A 439 -5.14 -59.10 13.33
N VAL A 440 -5.88 -59.98 14.00
CA VAL A 440 -7.15 -60.56 13.49
C VAL A 440 -8.24 -60.40 14.54
N GLY A 441 -9.38 -59.81 14.13
CA GLY A 441 -10.50 -59.53 15.05
C GLY A 441 -10.10 -58.66 16.25
N GLY A 442 -9.22 -57.67 16.03
CA GLY A 442 -8.68 -56.79 17.07
C GLY A 442 -7.65 -57.42 18.02
N THR A 443 -7.29 -58.70 17.85
CA THR A 443 -6.27 -59.37 18.69
C THR A 443 -4.92 -59.41 17.95
N PRO A 444 -3.83 -58.84 18.51
CA PRO A 444 -2.50 -58.85 17.88
C PRO A 444 -1.71 -60.14 18.17
N TYR A 445 -0.96 -60.60 17.17
CA TYR A 445 -0.10 -61.78 17.23
C TYR A 445 1.31 -61.41 16.73
N ASN A 446 2.35 -61.66 17.53
CA ASN A 446 3.74 -61.21 17.29
C ASN A 446 4.79 -62.33 17.35
N THR A 447 4.33 -63.58 17.45
CA THR A 447 5.18 -64.78 17.53
C THR A 447 4.83 -65.73 16.40
N ALA A 448 5.81 -66.48 15.89
CA ALA A 448 5.56 -67.45 14.84
C ALA A 448 4.69 -68.61 15.34
N GLY A 449 3.58 -68.93 14.65
CA GLY A 449 2.56 -69.88 15.13
C GLY A 449 1.32 -69.96 14.23
N THR A 450 0.37 -70.83 14.57
CA THR A 450 -0.93 -70.98 13.87
C THR A 450 -2.08 -70.75 14.85
N TYR A 451 -3.12 -70.03 14.42
CA TYR A 451 -4.13 -69.39 15.27
C TYR A 451 -5.56 -69.56 14.73
N SER A 452 -6.55 -69.46 15.63
CA SER A 452 -8.00 -69.56 15.38
C SER A 452 -8.75 -68.58 16.28
N LYS A 453 -9.75 -67.85 15.74
CA LYS A 453 -10.47 -66.76 16.44
C LYS A 453 -11.95 -66.71 16.06
N VAL A 454 -12.84 -66.72 17.06
CA VAL A 454 -14.26 -66.38 16.90
C VAL A 454 -14.44 -64.87 16.99
N ILE A 455 -15.28 -64.30 16.13
CA ILE A 455 -15.67 -62.89 16.07
C ILE A 455 -17.19 -62.84 16.23
N ALA A 456 -17.65 -62.21 17.31
CA ALA A 456 -19.06 -61.95 17.56
C ALA A 456 -19.52 -60.65 16.89
N SER A 457 -20.78 -60.59 16.46
CA SER A 457 -21.36 -59.44 15.76
C SER A 457 -22.56 -58.88 16.53
N SER A 458 -22.67 -57.55 16.61
CA SER A 458 -23.69 -56.89 17.44
C SER A 458 -25.10 -56.91 16.86
N THR A 459 -25.28 -57.31 15.59
CA THR A 459 -26.59 -57.40 14.91
C THR A 459 -26.73 -58.59 13.94
N GLY A 460 -25.78 -59.53 13.91
CA GLY A 460 -25.81 -60.72 13.05
C GLY A 460 -25.09 -61.91 13.68
N CYS A 461 -25.40 -63.13 13.24
CA CYS A 461 -24.95 -64.34 13.92
C CYS A 461 -23.41 -64.58 13.79
N ASP A 462 -22.76 -64.96 14.89
CA ASP A 462 -21.29 -65.02 15.06
C ASP A 462 -20.53 -65.90 14.04
N SER A 463 -19.22 -65.64 13.85
CA SER A 463 -18.37 -66.34 12.86
C SER A 463 -16.92 -66.62 13.33
N THR A 464 -16.19 -67.56 12.70
CA THR A 464 -14.83 -68.00 13.13
C THR A 464 -13.77 -67.98 12.00
N VAL A 465 -12.48 -67.67 12.29
CA VAL A 465 -11.37 -67.43 11.32
C VAL A 465 -10.02 -68.03 11.77
N ASN A 466 -9.22 -68.65 10.88
CA ASN A 466 -7.91 -69.30 11.20
C ASN A 466 -6.72 -68.92 10.26
N PHE A 467 -5.45 -68.84 10.74
CA PHE A 467 -4.23 -68.44 9.97
C PHE A 467 -2.85 -68.81 10.62
N THR A 468 -1.70 -68.59 9.96
CA THR A 468 -0.30 -68.89 10.42
C THR A 468 0.68 -67.69 10.26
N LEU A 469 1.76 -67.57 11.08
CA LEU A 469 2.69 -66.40 11.16
C LEU A 469 4.21 -66.77 11.26
N GLN A 470 5.14 -65.91 10.79
CA GLN A 470 6.64 -66.07 10.79
C GLN A 470 7.43 -64.72 10.98
N VAL A 471 8.71 -64.73 11.42
CA VAL A 471 9.49 -63.52 11.88
C VAL A 471 10.98 -63.45 11.41
N LEU A 472 11.58 -62.26 11.11
CA LEU A 472 12.97 -62.01 10.56
C LEU A 472 13.84 -60.89 11.28
N PRO A 473 15.21 -60.84 11.15
CA PRO A 473 16.15 -59.91 11.87
C PRO A 473 16.87 -58.75 11.07
N THR A 474 17.64 -57.84 11.73
CA THR A 474 18.11 -56.49 11.24
C THR A 474 19.66 -56.17 11.25
N PRO A 475 20.18 -55.15 10.47
CA PRO A 475 21.63 -54.75 10.35
C PRO A 475 22.10 -53.36 10.95
N THR A 476 23.41 -53.00 10.85
CA THR A 476 24.08 -51.86 11.57
C THR A 476 25.27 -51.16 10.82
N VAL A 477 25.53 -49.85 11.04
CA VAL A 477 26.57 -48.97 10.40
C VAL A 477 27.22 -47.95 11.39
N ASN A 478 28.43 -47.40 11.11
CA ASN A 478 29.15 -46.38 11.93
C ASN A 478 29.61 -45.14 11.10
N VAL A 479 29.62 -43.93 11.70
CA VAL A 479 29.93 -42.60 11.09
C VAL A 479 30.67 -41.67 12.09
N THR A 480 31.41 -40.67 11.62
CA THR A 480 32.06 -39.61 12.44
C THR A 480 31.90 -38.24 11.78
N ASP A 481 31.59 -37.19 12.56
CA ASP A 481 31.34 -35.82 12.07
C ASP A 481 31.74 -34.72 13.08
N TYR A 482 31.64 -33.44 12.70
CA TYR A 482 32.17 -32.28 13.43
C TYR A 482 31.16 -31.12 13.57
N PHE A 483 31.31 -30.28 14.61
CA PHE A 483 30.58 -29.02 14.78
C PHE A 483 31.41 -27.95 15.50
N CYS A 484 31.04 -26.67 15.41
CA CYS A 484 31.77 -25.55 16.02
C CYS A 484 31.28 -25.24 17.43
N GLU A 485 32.14 -24.62 18.25
CA GLU A 485 31.86 -24.23 19.65
C GLU A 485 30.56 -23.43 19.79
N GLY A 486 29.68 -23.90 20.68
CA GLY A 486 28.35 -23.31 20.90
C GLY A 486 27.30 -23.62 19.82
N GLY A 487 27.68 -24.31 18.74
CA GLY A 487 26.78 -24.78 17.70
C GLY A 487 25.93 -25.99 18.11
N SER A 488 25.13 -26.51 17.18
CA SER A 488 24.34 -27.72 17.40
C SER A 488 24.28 -28.60 16.16
N TYR A 489 24.24 -29.92 16.36
CA TYR A 489 24.26 -30.94 15.32
C TYR A 489 22.99 -31.81 15.41
N SER A 490 22.23 -31.91 14.32
CA SER A 490 20.96 -32.67 14.31
C SER A 490 21.20 -34.14 13.92
N PHE A 491 20.92 -35.07 14.83
CA PHE A 491 21.07 -36.51 14.58
C PHE A 491 19.86 -37.30 15.09
N ALA A 492 19.28 -38.14 14.21
CA ALA A 492 18.14 -39.01 14.51
C ALA A 492 16.97 -38.30 15.22
N GLY A 493 16.66 -37.06 14.78
CA GLY A 493 15.58 -36.23 15.35
C GLY A 493 15.92 -35.49 16.64
N ASN A 494 17.14 -35.64 17.18
CA ASN A 494 17.61 -34.93 18.36
C ASN A 494 18.64 -33.86 17.98
N THR A 495 18.60 -32.72 18.68
CA THR A 495 19.61 -31.66 18.58
C THR A 495 20.70 -31.89 19.61
N LEU A 496 21.93 -32.13 19.16
CA LEU A 496 23.09 -32.41 19.99
C LEU A 496 23.95 -31.14 20.13
N THR A 497 24.30 -30.76 21.36
CA THR A 497 25.09 -29.55 21.68
C THR A 497 26.36 -29.85 22.46
N THR A 498 26.77 -31.13 22.51
CA THR A 498 27.99 -31.59 23.19
C THR A 498 28.70 -32.62 22.31
N PRO A 499 30.05 -32.70 22.34
CA PRO A 499 30.78 -33.75 21.64
C PRO A 499 30.63 -35.10 22.36
N GLY A 500 30.57 -36.20 21.60
CA GLY A 500 30.28 -37.53 22.16
C GLY A 500 30.01 -38.62 21.13
N ASN A 501 29.59 -39.80 21.60
CA ASN A 501 29.15 -40.91 20.76
C ASN A 501 27.64 -41.12 20.92
N TYR A 502 26.91 -41.20 19.81
CA TYR A 502 25.45 -41.24 19.73
C TYR A 502 24.99 -42.40 18.83
N GLN A 503 23.76 -42.87 19.01
CA GLN A 503 23.19 -43.97 18.21
C GLN A 503 21.75 -43.62 17.80
N GLY A 504 21.38 -43.94 16.56
CA GLY A 504 20.04 -43.69 16.01
C GLY A 504 19.56 -44.82 15.10
N SER A 505 18.28 -45.15 15.18
CA SER A 505 17.59 -46.07 14.26
C SER A 505 16.79 -45.29 13.23
N PHE A 506 16.85 -45.71 11.97
CA PHE A 506 16.16 -45.06 10.86
C PHE A 506 15.17 -46.01 10.19
N VAL A 507 13.92 -45.56 10.05
CA VAL A 507 12.80 -46.34 9.50
C VAL A 507 12.64 -46.03 8.02
N THR A 508 12.46 -47.07 7.19
CA THR A 508 11.97 -46.93 5.81
C THR A 508 10.74 -47.82 5.61
N GLY A 509 9.90 -47.48 4.63
CA GLY A 509 8.50 -47.96 4.51
C GLY A 509 8.23 -49.46 4.31
N LEU A 510 9.23 -50.34 4.50
CA LEU A 510 9.09 -51.80 4.48
C LEU A 510 9.69 -52.51 5.72
N GLY A 511 10.03 -51.77 6.78
CA GLY A 511 9.89 -52.27 8.16
C GLY A 511 10.93 -53.26 8.71
N CYS A 512 12.19 -53.22 8.24
CA CYS A 512 13.31 -53.88 8.93
C CYS A 512 14.48 -52.87 9.06
N ASP A 513 14.69 -52.37 10.27
CA ASP A 513 15.41 -51.11 10.56
C ASP A 513 16.94 -51.21 10.48
N SER A 514 17.62 -50.08 10.25
CA SER A 514 19.09 -49.99 10.33
C SER A 514 19.53 -49.08 11.49
N VAL A 515 20.53 -49.55 12.26
CA VAL A 515 21.13 -48.80 13.38
C VAL A 515 22.41 -48.09 12.93
N VAL A 516 22.55 -46.79 13.22
CA VAL A 516 23.74 -45.98 12.91
C VAL A 516 24.38 -45.46 14.20
N ASN A 517 25.69 -45.64 14.36
CA ASN A 517 26.48 -45.00 15.42
C ASN A 517 27.23 -43.77 14.88
N LEU A 518 27.11 -42.63 15.56
CA LEU A 518 27.79 -41.36 15.24
C LEU A 518 28.83 -41.03 16.32
N THR A 519 30.03 -40.60 15.93
CA THR A 519 30.99 -39.89 16.78
C THR A 519 31.01 -38.41 16.38
N LEU A 520 30.74 -37.49 17.32
CA LEU A 520 30.65 -36.05 17.09
C LEU A 520 31.75 -35.29 17.86
N VAL A 521 32.48 -34.39 17.18
CA VAL A 521 33.64 -33.66 17.73
C VAL A 521 33.49 -32.14 17.58
N GLU A 522 33.88 -31.38 18.60
CA GLU A 522 33.77 -29.92 18.65
C GLU A 522 35.07 -29.21 18.16
N LEU A 523 34.93 -28.09 17.45
CA LEU A 523 36.02 -27.25 16.93
C LEU A 523 35.94 -25.81 17.48
N GLN A 524 37.10 -25.23 17.82
CA GLN A 524 37.25 -23.92 18.45
C GLN A 524 37.50 -22.81 17.41
N ASN A 525 36.94 -21.61 17.65
CA ASN A 525 37.10 -20.45 16.76
C ASN A 525 38.45 -19.73 16.97
N ALA A 526 38.97 -19.08 15.92
CA ALA A 526 40.24 -18.35 15.97
C ALA A 526 40.03 -16.83 16.02
N THR A 527 40.58 -16.16 17.04
CA THR A 527 40.38 -14.73 17.28
C THR A 527 41.68 -13.94 17.19
N THR A 528 41.68 -12.82 16.47
CA THR A 528 42.82 -11.89 16.34
C THR A 528 42.40 -10.47 16.75
N ASN A 529 43.24 -9.76 17.51
CA ASN A 529 42.97 -8.39 17.95
C ASN A 529 43.99 -7.42 17.33
N LEU A 530 43.53 -6.26 16.83
CA LEU A 530 44.34 -5.21 16.22
C LEU A 530 44.04 -3.85 16.90
N GLN A 531 45.08 -3.04 17.10
CA GLN A 531 44.96 -1.65 17.58
C GLN A 531 45.68 -0.71 16.62
N GLU A 532 44.99 0.33 16.15
CA GLU A 532 45.49 1.24 15.11
C GLU A 532 45.08 2.70 15.38
N THR A 533 45.85 3.65 14.83
CA THR A 533 45.58 5.09 14.97
C THR A 533 45.84 5.82 13.66
N ARG A 534 44.90 6.66 13.20
CA ARG A 534 44.99 7.43 11.95
C ARG A 534 44.54 8.88 12.14
N CYS A 535 44.88 9.75 11.19
CA CYS A 535 44.46 11.16 11.21
C CYS A 535 43.03 11.32 10.65
N PHE A 536 42.35 12.42 10.99
CA PHE A 536 41.07 12.79 10.39
C PHE A 536 41.16 12.82 8.85
N GLY A 537 40.24 12.14 8.17
CA GLY A 537 40.22 12.00 6.70
C GLY A 537 40.97 10.78 6.14
N GLU A 538 41.77 10.07 6.93
CA GLU A 538 42.39 8.80 6.51
C GLU A 538 41.45 7.59 6.73
N THR A 539 41.75 6.47 6.07
CA THR A 539 40.93 5.24 6.14
C THR A 539 41.77 4.02 6.55
N PHE A 540 41.16 3.06 7.23
CA PHE A 540 41.78 1.76 7.56
C PHE A 540 40.83 0.60 7.20
N SER A 541 41.33 -0.46 6.56
CA SER A 541 40.49 -1.55 6.03
C SER A 541 40.86 -2.92 6.62
N VAL A 542 39.84 -3.74 6.90
CA VAL A 542 39.97 -5.12 7.39
C VAL A 542 39.09 -6.04 6.53
N GLY A 543 39.72 -6.81 5.65
CA GLY A 543 39.02 -7.47 4.55
C GLY A 543 38.54 -6.43 3.53
N ASP A 544 37.31 -6.60 3.03
CA ASP A 544 36.67 -5.67 2.09
C ASP A 544 36.00 -4.46 2.79
N SER A 545 35.99 -4.43 4.13
CA SER A 545 35.40 -3.35 4.94
C SER A 545 36.42 -2.25 5.23
N THR A 546 36.04 -0.99 4.97
CA THR A 546 36.86 0.20 5.21
C THR A 546 36.21 1.10 6.27
N TYR A 547 37.01 1.54 7.24
CA TYR A 547 36.58 2.32 8.41
C TYR A 547 37.26 3.71 8.40
N THR A 548 36.50 4.73 8.80
CA THR A 548 36.91 6.16 8.75
C THR A 548 36.61 6.93 10.03
N GLN A 549 36.11 6.25 11.07
CA GLN A 549 35.73 6.85 12.36
C GLN A 549 36.34 6.05 13.52
N SER A 550 36.45 6.68 14.69
CA SER A 550 36.93 6.02 15.91
C SER A 550 35.90 5.02 16.43
N GLY A 551 36.35 3.83 16.81
CA GLY A 551 35.47 2.81 17.38
C GLY A 551 36.12 1.43 17.50
N GLN A 552 35.41 0.52 18.18
CA GLN A 552 35.73 -0.90 18.18
C GLN A 552 34.84 -1.64 17.19
N TYR A 553 35.47 -2.29 16.23
CA TYR A 553 34.84 -2.99 15.12
C TYR A 553 35.16 -4.48 15.21
N THR A 554 34.19 -5.33 14.90
CA THR A 554 34.36 -6.79 14.84
C THR A 554 34.01 -7.26 13.44
N GLN A 555 34.90 -8.04 12.83
CA GLN A 555 34.74 -8.58 11.49
C GLN A 555 34.89 -10.11 11.53
N THR A 556 33.98 -10.82 10.87
CA THR A 556 33.87 -12.28 10.95
C THR A 556 34.09 -12.88 9.56
N PHE A 557 35.17 -13.62 9.40
CA PHE A 557 35.57 -14.23 8.13
C PHE A 557 35.15 -15.68 8.09
N ALA A 558 34.21 -15.99 7.19
CA ALA A 558 33.70 -17.34 6.99
C ALA A 558 34.80 -18.26 6.43
N ALA A 559 35.19 -19.28 7.20
CA ALA A 559 36.09 -20.31 6.71
C ALA A 559 35.30 -21.37 5.93
N ALA A 560 35.92 -21.98 4.91
CA ALA A 560 35.27 -22.97 4.03
C ALA A 560 34.73 -24.25 4.75
N ASN A 561 34.99 -24.40 6.05
CA ASN A 561 34.56 -25.52 6.89
C ASN A 561 33.51 -25.10 7.96
N GLY A 562 33.02 -23.86 7.95
CA GLY A 562 31.89 -23.41 8.78
C GLY A 562 32.19 -22.98 10.23
N CYS A 563 33.46 -22.96 10.66
CA CYS A 563 33.87 -22.30 11.92
C CYS A 563 34.65 -21.02 11.59
N ASP A 564 34.09 -19.87 11.96
CA ASP A 564 34.56 -18.57 11.48
C ASP A 564 35.77 -18.03 12.25
N SER A 565 36.53 -17.15 11.60
CA SER A 565 37.65 -16.41 12.23
C SER A 565 37.23 -14.98 12.55
N ILE A 566 37.45 -14.53 13.79
CA ILE A 566 37.01 -13.21 14.28
C ILE A 566 38.21 -12.27 14.36
N VAL A 567 38.09 -11.08 13.77
CA VAL A 567 39.05 -9.99 13.90
C VAL A 567 38.40 -8.82 14.64
N ASN A 568 38.94 -8.48 15.81
CA ASN A 568 38.54 -7.29 16.57
C ASN A 568 39.54 -6.17 16.29
N LEU A 569 39.06 -5.04 15.76
CA LEU A 569 39.83 -3.82 15.51
C LEU A 569 39.41 -2.74 16.50
N ASP A 570 40.37 -2.16 17.22
CA ASP A 570 40.21 -0.96 18.02
C ASP A 570 40.92 0.21 17.31
N LEU A 571 40.13 1.06 16.65
CA LEU A 571 40.59 2.13 15.77
C LEU A 571 40.39 3.50 16.42
N THR A 572 41.46 4.27 16.55
CA THR A 572 41.41 5.67 17.01
C THR A 572 41.71 6.64 15.86
N ILE A 573 40.70 7.38 15.42
CA ILE A 573 40.87 8.55 14.55
C ILE A 573 41.11 9.78 15.43
N ARG A 574 42.16 10.55 15.14
CA ARG A 574 42.44 11.81 15.85
C ARG A 574 41.75 12.99 15.15
N ASN A 575 40.96 13.74 15.91
CA ASN A 575 40.23 14.92 15.44
C ASN A 575 41.17 15.98 14.85
N GLU A 576 40.66 16.76 13.88
CA GLU A 576 41.32 17.97 13.40
C GLU A 576 41.43 19.03 14.52
N ILE A 577 42.55 19.74 14.56
CA ILE A 577 42.75 20.88 15.47
C ILE A 577 42.48 22.16 14.67
N LEU A 578 41.32 22.76 14.94
CA LEU A 578 40.93 24.07 14.43
C LEU A 578 41.31 25.17 15.43
N THR A 579 41.68 26.35 14.95
CA THR A 579 41.93 27.53 15.79
C THR A 579 41.52 28.79 15.06
N ASP A 580 40.53 29.50 15.60
CA ASP A 580 40.00 30.74 15.04
C ASP A 580 40.69 31.95 15.68
N LEU A 581 41.11 32.92 14.86
CA LEU A 581 41.91 34.08 15.28
C LEU A 581 41.37 35.37 14.64
N PRO A 582 40.63 36.21 15.38
CA PRO A 582 40.20 37.52 14.90
C PRO A 582 41.33 38.57 15.01
N ALA A 583 41.49 39.41 13.99
CA ALA A 583 42.48 40.48 13.95
C ALA A 583 41.98 41.75 13.22
N THR A 584 42.49 42.92 13.61
CA THR A 584 42.17 44.22 12.96
C THR A 584 43.44 45.01 12.69
N ILE A 585 43.55 45.62 11.50
CA ILE A 585 44.69 46.47 11.08
C ILE A 585 44.20 47.74 10.32
N CYS A 586 45.02 48.81 10.25
CA CYS A 586 44.71 49.95 9.38
C CYS A 586 45.08 49.64 7.91
N ALA A 587 44.40 50.25 6.94
CA ALA A 587 44.75 50.13 5.52
C ALA A 587 46.22 50.47 5.23
N GLY A 588 46.96 49.53 4.64
CA GLY A 588 48.40 49.63 4.36
C GLY A 588 49.32 48.87 5.33
N GLN A 589 48.77 48.14 6.30
CA GLN A 589 49.49 47.19 7.16
C GLN A 589 49.28 45.73 6.70
N THR A 590 50.07 44.79 7.24
CA THR A 590 49.98 43.34 6.95
C THR A 590 49.92 42.52 8.25
N TYR A 591 49.10 41.47 8.29
CA TYR A 591 49.03 40.47 9.37
C TYR A 591 49.56 39.11 8.88
N THR A 592 50.31 38.38 9.71
CA THR A 592 51.02 37.15 9.31
C THR A 592 50.55 35.93 10.08
N VAL A 593 50.20 34.85 9.37
CA VAL A 593 49.92 33.53 9.96
C VAL A 593 50.78 32.47 9.27
N GLY A 594 51.59 31.76 10.06
CA GLY A 594 52.59 30.83 9.54
C GLY A 594 53.65 31.56 8.71
N SER A 595 53.71 31.26 7.42
CA SER A 595 54.55 31.96 6.43
C SER A 595 53.78 32.89 5.47
N SER A 596 52.46 33.01 5.66
CA SER A 596 51.56 33.77 4.78
C SER A 596 51.24 35.14 5.36
N ASN A 597 51.20 36.17 4.52
CA ASN A 597 50.89 37.56 4.90
C ASN A 597 49.58 38.00 4.23
N PHE A 598 48.76 38.74 4.97
CA PHE A 598 47.43 39.21 4.55
C PHE A 598 47.29 40.72 4.84
N ASP A 599 46.78 41.50 3.89
CA ASP A 599 46.67 42.97 3.94
C ASP A 599 45.31 43.52 3.51
N THR A 600 44.35 42.63 3.27
CA THR A 600 42.99 42.94 2.79
C THR A 600 41.94 42.26 3.67
N THR A 601 40.78 42.90 3.84
CA THR A 601 39.69 42.38 4.69
C THR A 601 39.18 41.05 4.15
N GLY A 602 39.06 40.04 5.01
CA GLY A 602 38.52 38.74 4.65
C GLY A 602 38.86 37.65 5.66
N THR A 603 38.21 36.50 5.49
CA THR A 603 38.50 35.26 6.22
C THR A 603 39.48 34.40 5.42
N TYR A 604 40.51 33.90 6.09
CA TYR A 604 41.62 33.15 5.48
C TYR A 604 41.92 31.87 6.26
N THR A 605 41.90 30.73 5.57
CA THR A 605 42.25 29.43 6.16
C THR A 605 43.68 29.05 5.82
N VAL A 606 44.50 28.76 6.84
CA VAL A 606 45.92 28.39 6.71
C VAL A 606 46.18 27.05 7.38
N VAL A 607 46.57 26.05 6.59
CA VAL A 607 46.96 24.72 7.09
C VAL A 607 48.44 24.73 7.46
N LEU A 608 48.76 24.24 8.67
CA LEU A 608 50.10 24.15 9.22
C LEU A 608 50.45 22.68 9.55
N THR A 609 51.55 22.19 8.98
CA THR A 609 52.00 20.81 9.18
C THR A 609 52.61 20.62 10.56
N ALA A 610 51.95 19.85 11.43
CA ALA A 610 52.49 19.51 12.74
C ALA A 610 53.57 18.42 12.62
N ALA A 611 54.58 18.46 13.49
CA ALA A 611 55.74 17.56 13.47
C ALA A 611 55.44 16.05 13.64
N ASN A 612 54.17 15.69 13.85
CA ASN A 612 53.70 14.34 14.14
C ASN A 612 52.83 13.74 13.00
N GLY A 613 52.59 14.47 11.90
CA GLY A 613 51.95 13.94 10.69
C GLY A 613 50.43 14.04 10.58
N CYS A 614 49.72 14.61 11.55
CA CYS A 614 48.37 15.14 11.34
C CYS A 614 48.45 16.68 11.29
N ASP A 615 47.91 17.29 10.25
CA ASP A 615 47.95 18.75 10.07
C ASP A 615 47.01 19.50 11.02
N SER A 616 47.14 20.83 11.11
CA SER A 616 46.25 21.70 11.90
C SER A 616 45.85 22.93 11.08
N THR A 617 44.62 23.42 11.28
CA THR A 617 44.02 24.45 10.42
C THR A 617 43.70 25.69 11.24
N VAL A 618 44.25 26.84 10.83
CA VAL A 618 44.00 28.15 11.45
C VAL A 618 43.08 28.97 10.57
N ASN A 619 41.97 29.46 11.13
CA ASN A 619 41.09 30.42 10.45
C ASN A 619 41.37 31.83 10.98
N LEU A 620 41.90 32.69 10.14
CA LEU A 620 42.10 34.11 10.41
C LEU A 620 40.88 34.89 9.92
N ASP A 621 40.23 35.66 10.78
CA ASP A 621 39.27 36.70 10.36
C ASP A 621 39.95 38.07 10.49
N LEU A 622 40.25 38.69 9.35
CA LEU A 622 41.02 39.94 9.28
C LEU A 622 40.15 41.11 8.82
N THR A 623 40.01 42.14 9.65
CA THR A 623 39.35 43.40 9.30
C THR A 623 40.37 44.51 9.03
N VAL A 624 40.28 45.15 7.86
CA VAL A 624 41.14 46.29 7.47
C VAL A 624 40.31 47.58 7.41
N LEU A 625 40.68 48.58 8.22
CA LEU A 625 39.92 49.84 8.35
C LEU A 625 40.38 50.93 7.34
N PRO A 626 39.47 51.62 6.62
CA PRO A 626 39.79 52.69 5.69
C PRO A 626 40.05 54.05 6.38
N LEU A 627 40.81 54.92 5.70
CA LEU A 627 41.13 56.29 6.16
C LEU A 627 40.08 57.30 5.66
N SER A 628 39.72 58.31 6.46
CA SER A 628 38.59 59.24 6.19
C SER A 628 39.01 60.67 5.81
N HIS A 629 38.20 61.32 4.94
CA HIS A 629 38.48 62.61 4.30
C HIS A 629 37.23 63.52 4.20
N THR A 630 37.34 64.87 4.19
CA THR A 630 36.19 65.82 4.14
C THR A 630 36.58 67.22 3.63
N ASP A 631 35.72 67.89 2.83
CA ASP A 631 35.96 69.22 2.22
C ASP A 631 35.06 70.37 2.78
N LEU A 632 35.54 71.62 2.81
CA LEU A 632 34.81 72.82 3.29
C LEU A 632 35.20 74.12 2.52
N THR A 633 34.28 75.06 2.28
CA THR A 633 34.56 76.34 1.54
C THR A 633 33.91 77.58 2.18
N VAL A 634 34.65 78.70 2.35
CA VAL A 634 34.25 79.91 3.12
C VAL A 634 34.80 81.23 2.49
N ALA A 635 34.17 82.39 2.75
CA ALA A 635 34.66 83.71 2.30
C ALA A 635 34.50 84.86 3.32
N VAL A 636 35.45 85.81 3.35
CA VAL A 636 35.53 86.95 4.29
C VAL A 636 36.06 88.25 3.63
N CYS A 637 36.05 89.39 4.33
CA CYS A 637 36.65 90.65 3.84
C CYS A 637 38.14 90.78 4.21
N ASN A 638 38.91 91.59 3.44
CA ASN A 638 40.34 91.81 3.68
C ASN A 638 40.61 92.41 5.07
N GLY A 639 41.04 91.57 6.02
CA GLY A 639 41.25 91.89 7.44
C GLY A 639 40.57 90.94 8.44
N GLN A 640 39.77 89.96 8.00
CA GLN A 640 39.05 89.00 8.86
C GLN A 640 39.67 87.57 8.82
N THR A 641 39.29 86.69 9.77
CA THR A 641 39.89 85.35 9.97
C THR A 641 38.84 84.24 10.16
N TYR A 642 39.21 82.97 9.92
CA TYR A 642 38.37 81.77 10.08
C TYR A 642 39.16 80.57 10.66
N THR A 643 38.54 79.68 11.43
CA THR A 643 39.24 78.65 12.24
C THR A 643 38.66 77.24 12.03
N VAL A 644 39.54 76.23 11.88
CA VAL A 644 39.18 74.80 11.79
C VAL A 644 40.09 73.99 12.72
N GLY A 645 39.49 73.18 13.60
CA GLY A 645 40.20 72.52 14.69
C GLY A 645 40.87 73.56 15.61
N SER A 646 42.19 73.45 15.78
CA SER A 646 43.02 74.43 16.52
C SER A 646 43.73 75.46 15.62
N GLN A 647 43.50 75.47 14.31
CA GLN A 647 44.22 76.30 13.33
C GLN A 647 43.35 77.43 12.77
N THR A 648 43.93 78.64 12.62
CA THR A 648 43.23 79.85 12.16
C THR A 648 43.88 80.44 10.92
N PHE A 649 43.07 80.79 9.93
CA PHE A 649 43.43 81.25 8.59
C PHE A 649 42.90 82.67 8.33
N ASN A 650 43.64 83.49 7.58
CA ASN A 650 43.32 84.90 7.33
C ASN A 650 43.64 85.38 5.89
N ALA A 651 43.94 84.45 5.00
CA ALA A 651 44.27 84.69 3.59
C ALA A 651 43.44 83.77 2.69
N SER A 652 43.39 84.07 1.39
CA SER A 652 42.71 83.16 0.44
C SER A 652 43.60 81.96 0.13
N GLY A 653 43.02 80.77 0.04
CA GLY A 653 43.75 79.54 -0.33
C GLY A 653 43.07 78.26 0.13
N ASN A 654 43.62 77.14 -0.34
CA ASN A 654 43.22 75.79 0.08
C ASN A 654 44.20 75.25 1.13
N TYR A 655 43.70 74.65 2.21
CA TYR A 655 44.46 74.20 3.38
C TYR A 655 44.02 72.79 3.80
N ASN A 656 44.96 71.86 3.97
CA ASN A 656 44.66 70.53 4.51
C ASN A 656 45.05 70.43 5.99
N VAL A 657 44.17 69.85 6.81
CA VAL A 657 44.30 69.70 8.26
C VAL A 657 44.07 68.23 8.65
N THR A 658 45.09 67.59 9.22
CA THR A 658 45.02 66.24 9.79
C THR A 658 44.52 66.27 11.23
N LEU A 659 43.62 65.35 11.61
CA LEU A 659 43.18 65.13 12.98
C LEU A 659 43.40 63.67 13.37
N MET A 660 43.96 63.46 14.55
CA MET A 660 44.36 62.14 15.07
C MET A 660 43.22 61.53 15.89
N ALA A 661 42.71 60.38 15.47
CA ALA A 661 41.73 59.61 16.24
C ALA A 661 42.42 58.76 17.30
N ALA A 662 41.73 58.48 18.42
CA ALA A 662 42.29 57.76 19.58
C ALA A 662 42.76 56.31 19.27
N ASN A 663 42.41 55.78 18.09
CA ASN A 663 42.64 54.39 17.69
C ASN A 663 43.80 54.25 16.67
N GLY A 664 44.46 55.34 16.26
CA GLY A 664 45.72 55.29 15.50
C GLY A 664 45.62 55.19 13.96
N CYS A 665 44.42 55.23 13.36
CA CYS A 665 44.27 55.53 11.93
C CYS A 665 43.79 57.00 11.76
N ASP A 666 44.49 57.82 10.96
CA ASP A 666 44.32 59.28 10.91
C ASP A 666 43.23 59.77 9.91
N SER A 667 42.64 60.95 10.16
CA SER A 667 41.64 61.61 9.30
C SER A 667 42.15 62.95 8.72
N THR A 668 41.64 63.38 7.56
CA THR A 668 42.05 64.64 6.88
C THR A 668 40.87 65.52 6.45
N ILE A 669 40.99 66.85 6.63
CA ILE A 669 40.02 67.86 6.20
C ILE A 669 40.69 68.83 5.22
N ALA A 670 40.02 69.24 4.15
CA ALA A 670 40.48 70.33 3.27
C ALA A 670 39.54 71.56 3.31
N LEU A 671 40.10 72.75 3.53
CA LEU A 671 39.39 74.03 3.63
C LEU A 671 39.80 74.96 2.48
N ASN A 672 38.85 75.55 1.76
CA ASN A 672 39.06 76.61 0.77
C ASN A 672 38.51 77.96 1.27
N LEU A 673 39.37 78.97 1.44
CA LEU A 673 39.04 80.30 1.97
C LEU A 673 39.23 81.39 0.90
N THR A 674 38.36 82.41 0.85
CA THR A 674 38.44 83.56 -0.09
C THR A 674 38.31 84.92 0.60
N VAL A 675 39.09 85.93 0.18
CA VAL A 675 39.21 87.26 0.83
C VAL A 675 39.08 88.41 -0.19
N ARG A 676 38.17 89.39 0.03
CA ARG A 676 37.79 90.42 -0.99
C ARG A 676 38.36 91.86 -0.78
N PRO A 677 38.72 92.62 -1.86
CA PRO A 677 39.26 94.00 -1.82
C PRO A 677 38.23 95.16 -2.06
N LYS A 678 38.70 96.42 -1.96
CA LYS A 678 37.92 97.69 -2.08
C LYS A 678 37.63 98.13 -3.55
N ILE A 679 36.61 98.98 -3.81
CA ILE A 679 36.02 99.23 -5.15
C ILE A 679 36.06 100.70 -5.60
N GLN A 680 36.31 100.96 -6.90
CA GLN A 680 36.04 102.23 -7.61
C GLN A 680 35.04 101.99 -8.76
N SER A 681 34.23 102.98 -9.15
CA SER A 681 33.25 102.82 -10.24
C SER A 681 33.21 103.99 -11.23
N ASN A 682 32.87 103.66 -12.49
CA ASN A 682 32.45 104.62 -13.50
C ASN A 682 30.94 104.43 -13.71
N ARG A 683 30.19 105.52 -13.87
CA ARG A 683 28.76 105.54 -14.17
C ARG A 683 28.55 106.29 -15.48
N ASN A 684 27.81 105.72 -16.41
CA ASN A 684 27.27 106.50 -17.53
C ASN A 684 25.79 106.80 -17.28
N ALA A 685 25.27 107.81 -17.96
CA ALA A 685 23.87 108.20 -17.98
C ALA A 685 23.54 108.70 -19.39
N THR A 686 22.31 108.49 -19.81
CA THR A 686 21.73 109.07 -21.03
C THR A 686 20.44 109.74 -20.58
N ILE A 687 20.04 110.85 -21.18
CA ILE A 687 18.75 111.51 -20.91
C ILE A 687 18.04 111.80 -22.23
N CYS A 688 16.72 111.90 -22.23
CA CYS A 688 16.00 112.34 -23.42
C CYS A 688 16.06 113.87 -23.60
N SER A 689 15.92 114.32 -24.85
CA SER A 689 15.98 115.74 -25.21
C SER A 689 14.99 116.58 -24.36
N GLY A 690 15.52 117.45 -23.49
CA GLY A 690 14.73 118.29 -22.57
C GLY A 690 14.71 117.87 -21.08
N SER A 691 15.37 116.76 -20.70
CA SER A 691 15.43 116.26 -19.32
C SER A 691 16.69 116.70 -18.55
N SER A 692 16.87 116.22 -17.30
CA SER A 692 18.08 116.47 -16.48
C SER A 692 18.41 115.27 -15.59
N PHE A 693 19.68 115.11 -15.20
CA PHE A 693 20.20 114.01 -14.39
C PHE A 693 20.91 114.52 -13.12
N THR A 694 20.65 113.93 -11.95
CA THR A 694 21.28 114.33 -10.68
C THR A 694 22.19 113.24 -10.11
N LEU A 695 23.36 113.65 -9.58
CA LEU A 695 24.29 112.75 -8.88
C LEU A 695 25.01 113.48 -7.74
N GLY A 696 25.01 112.88 -6.54
CA GLY A 696 25.69 113.44 -5.36
C GLY A 696 25.17 114.80 -4.89
N GLY A 697 23.93 115.15 -5.22
CA GLY A 697 23.33 116.46 -4.94
C GLY A 697 23.60 117.54 -6.01
N GLN A 698 24.30 117.22 -7.09
CA GLN A 698 24.50 118.11 -8.25
C GLN A 698 23.60 117.70 -9.43
N THR A 699 23.25 118.65 -10.32
CA THR A 699 22.36 118.46 -11.47
C THR A 699 23.08 118.73 -12.79
N PHE A 700 22.81 117.93 -13.82
CA PHE A 700 23.45 117.96 -15.13
C PHE A 700 22.40 117.86 -16.26
N THR A 701 22.50 118.68 -17.29
CA THR A 701 21.53 118.77 -18.43
C THR A 701 22.15 118.51 -19.80
N ASP A 702 23.49 118.55 -19.90
CA ASP A 702 24.22 118.51 -21.16
C ASP A 702 25.19 117.32 -21.16
N ALA A 703 25.47 116.74 -22.34
CA ALA A 703 26.37 115.60 -22.46
C ALA A 703 27.83 115.94 -22.06
N GLY A 704 28.47 115.11 -21.23
CA GLY A 704 29.82 115.34 -20.69
C GLY A 704 30.18 114.47 -19.48
N SER A 705 31.44 114.52 -19.00
CA SER A 705 31.93 113.66 -17.89
C SER A 705 32.31 114.43 -16.62
N TYR A 706 32.06 113.84 -15.43
CA TYR A 706 32.17 114.45 -14.09
C TYR A 706 32.68 113.44 -13.03
N GLN A 707 32.99 113.88 -11.80
CA GLN A 707 33.50 113.01 -10.71
C GLN A 707 32.89 113.33 -9.33
N VAL A 708 32.57 112.31 -8.53
CA VAL A 708 31.87 112.42 -7.22
C VAL A 708 32.37 111.35 -6.23
N GLN A 709 32.49 111.68 -4.93
CA GLN A 709 32.99 110.78 -3.87
C GLN A 709 31.94 110.52 -2.76
N PHE A 710 31.94 109.33 -2.16
CA PHE A 710 31.00 108.93 -1.10
C PHE A 710 31.69 108.12 0.02
N MET A 711 31.21 108.24 1.27
CA MET A 711 31.67 107.45 2.44
C MET A 711 30.57 106.54 2.97
N SER A 712 30.91 105.33 3.41
CA SER A 712 30.01 104.33 4.02
C SER A 712 30.65 103.69 5.26
N VAL A 713 29.83 103.42 6.29
CA VAL A 713 30.29 103.06 7.65
C VAL A 713 30.44 101.55 7.91
N THR A 714 30.30 100.68 6.91
CA THR A 714 30.51 99.22 7.06
C THR A 714 31.43 98.57 6.00
N GLY A 715 32.20 99.37 5.26
CA GLY A 715 33.41 98.94 4.52
C GLY A 715 33.16 98.01 3.31
N CYS A 716 33.34 98.45 2.07
CA CYS A 716 34.46 99.25 1.59
C CYS A 716 34.04 100.56 0.90
N ASP A 717 34.91 101.59 0.95
CA ASP A 717 34.74 102.93 0.38
C ASP A 717 34.82 102.97 -1.16
N SER A 718 34.22 103.99 -1.79
CA SER A 718 34.06 104.06 -3.26
C SER A 718 34.05 105.48 -3.84
N THR A 719 34.55 105.61 -5.07
CA THR A 719 34.55 106.83 -5.90
C THR A 719 33.76 106.58 -7.19
N VAL A 720 33.03 107.58 -7.71
CA VAL A 720 32.16 107.47 -8.89
C VAL A 720 32.52 108.52 -9.97
N ASN A 721 32.81 108.07 -11.19
CA ASN A 721 33.05 108.96 -12.35
C ASN A 721 31.84 108.94 -13.31
N LEU A 722 31.14 110.06 -13.52
CA LEU A 722 29.95 110.14 -14.39
C LEU A 722 30.30 110.45 -15.87
N THR A 723 29.54 109.95 -16.84
CA THR A 723 29.46 110.46 -18.24
C THR A 723 28.01 110.54 -18.72
N LEU A 724 27.55 111.67 -19.26
CA LEU A 724 26.17 111.95 -19.69
C LEU A 724 26.04 112.02 -21.24
N THR A 725 24.93 111.53 -21.81
CA THR A 725 24.60 111.49 -23.27
C THR A 725 23.10 111.78 -23.52
N VAL A 726 22.65 112.02 -24.77
CA VAL A 726 21.24 112.43 -25.09
C VAL A 726 20.70 111.78 -26.39
N GLU A 727 19.45 111.25 -26.41
CA GLU A 727 18.87 110.41 -27.50
C GLU A 727 17.35 110.64 -27.82
N ASP A 728 16.81 110.00 -28.90
CA ASP A 728 15.45 110.11 -29.52
C ASP A 728 14.71 108.72 -29.71
N VAL A 729 13.51 108.67 -30.33
CA VAL A 729 12.40 107.64 -30.22
C VAL A 729 12.26 106.55 -31.35
N LEU A 730 11.68 105.36 -31.08
CA LEU A 730 11.59 104.17 -32.01
C LEU A 730 10.28 103.29 -31.91
N ILE A 731 9.94 102.41 -32.89
CA ILE A 731 8.71 101.55 -32.94
C ILE A 731 8.97 100.12 -33.51
N GLU A 732 8.32 99.06 -32.99
CA GLU A 732 8.52 97.62 -33.37
C GLU A 732 7.25 96.72 -33.21
N SER A 733 7.21 95.47 -33.72
CA SER A 733 6.04 94.55 -33.63
C SER A 733 6.34 93.05 -33.82
N ALA A 734 5.56 92.14 -33.21
CA ALA A 734 5.70 90.67 -33.30
C ALA A 734 4.36 89.89 -33.33
N ILE A 735 4.39 88.63 -33.81
CA ILE A 735 3.28 87.65 -33.80
C ILE A 735 3.82 86.36 -33.15
N VAL A 736 3.06 85.73 -32.25
CA VAL A 736 3.50 84.60 -31.41
C VAL A 736 2.38 83.56 -31.24
N GLU A 737 2.75 82.28 -31.28
CA GLU A 737 1.89 81.14 -30.94
C GLU A 737 2.49 80.40 -29.72
N LEU A 738 1.67 79.97 -28.77
CA LEU A 738 2.06 79.29 -27.51
C LEU A 738 1.16 78.09 -27.21
N CYS A 739 1.59 77.25 -26.27
CA CYS A 739 0.77 76.21 -25.65
C CYS A 739 0.19 76.61 -24.29
N GLU A 740 -0.93 75.98 -23.92
CA GLU A 740 -1.57 76.18 -22.62
C GLU A 740 -0.63 75.87 -21.45
N GLY A 741 -0.42 76.86 -20.57
CA GLY A 741 0.56 76.81 -19.49
C GLY A 741 1.86 77.58 -19.77
N GLU A 742 2.18 77.87 -21.03
CA GLU A 742 3.29 78.75 -21.39
C GLU A 742 2.91 80.23 -21.25
N SER A 743 3.91 81.11 -21.18
CA SER A 743 3.71 82.57 -21.10
C SER A 743 4.72 83.30 -21.97
N TYR A 744 4.26 84.33 -22.69
CA TYR A 744 5.13 85.22 -23.45
C TYR A 744 5.28 86.56 -22.71
N PRO A 745 6.48 86.89 -22.19
CA PRO A 745 6.74 88.16 -21.53
C PRO A 745 6.99 89.28 -22.55
N VAL A 746 6.35 90.44 -22.35
CA VAL A 746 6.69 91.68 -23.06
C VAL A 746 6.86 92.80 -22.03
N GLY A 747 8.11 93.13 -21.72
CA GLY A 747 8.46 93.97 -20.58
C GLY A 747 8.04 93.32 -19.26
N ASP A 748 7.44 94.10 -18.35
CA ASP A 748 6.95 93.62 -17.05
C ASP A 748 5.60 92.88 -17.12
N SER A 749 5.01 92.73 -18.31
CA SER A 749 3.72 92.05 -18.52
C SER A 749 3.92 90.66 -19.13
N THR A 750 3.32 89.64 -18.54
CA THR A 750 3.26 88.27 -19.07
C THR A 750 1.89 87.97 -19.63
N TYR A 751 1.84 87.41 -20.83
CA TYR A 751 0.61 87.05 -21.53
C TYR A 751 0.51 85.53 -21.68
N THR A 752 -0.62 84.96 -21.27
CA THR A 752 -0.92 83.51 -21.20
C THR A 752 -2.24 83.15 -21.88
N VAL A 753 -2.87 84.11 -22.57
CA VAL A 753 -4.20 83.97 -23.20
C VAL A 753 -4.14 84.60 -24.60
N SER A 754 -4.88 84.04 -25.55
CA SER A 754 -4.94 84.56 -26.93
C SER A 754 -5.51 85.98 -27.00
N GLY A 755 -4.87 86.86 -27.77
CA GLY A 755 -5.31 88.23 -28.00
C GLY A 755 -4.27 89.11 -28.69
N GLN A 756 -4.71 90.27 -29.18
CA GLN A 756 -3.81 91.34 -29.63
C GLN A 756 -3.56 92.33 -28.50
N TYR A 757 -2.28 92.62 -28.23
CA TYR A 757 -1.80 93.44 -27.15
C TYR A 757 -0.91 94.57 -27.68
N GLN A 758 -1.04 95.77 -27.11
CA GLN A 758 -0.23 96.94 -27.46
C GLN A 758 0.45 97.45 -26.20
N ASN A 759 1.78 97.49 -26.22
CA ASN A 759 2.60 97.86 -25.09
C ASN A 759 3.43 99.08 -25.44
N SER A 760 3.15 100.20 -24.76
CA SER A 760 3.99 101.40 -24.79
C SER A 760 5.13 101.23 -23.79
N PHE A 761 6.35 101.02 -24.27
CA PHE A 761 7.54 100.91 -23.43
C PHE A 761 8.20 102.28 -23.28
N ILE A 762 8.05 102.84 -22.08
CA ILE A 762 8.83 103.99 -21.64
C ILE A 762 10.21 103.46 -21.28
N THR A 763 11.23 103.78 -22.09
CA THR A 763 12.62 103.47 -21.70
C THR A 763 12.96 104.18 -20.38
N PRO A 764 13.88 103.67 -19.54
CA PRO A 764 14.19 104.27 -18.24
C PRO A 764 14.72 105.72 -18.24
N GLN A 765 14.81 106.38 -19.41
CA GLN A 765 15.20 107.78 -19.58
C GLN A 765 14.12 108.67 -20.21
N GLY A 766 12.92 108.13 -20.49
CA GLY A 766 11.73 108.90 -20.85
C GLY A 766 11.48 109.12 -22.35
N CYS A 767 12.18 108.42 -23.23
CA CYS A 767 11.87 108.36 -24.66
C CYS A 767 10.94 107.17 -24.88
N ASP A 768 9.85 107.38 -25.62
CA ASP A 768 8.86 106.35 -25.87
C ASP A 768 9.33 105.33 -26.92
N SER A 769 8.74 104.14 -26.81
CA SER A 769 8.74 103.15 -27.87
C SER A 769 7.43 102.37 -27.85
N LEU A 770 6.97 101.95 -29.02
CA LEU A 770 5.68 101.29 -29.19
C LEU A 770 5.90 99.87 -29.72
N PHE A 771 5.41 98.87 -29.00
CA PHE A 771 5.48 97.46 -29.37
C PHE A 771 4.06 96.88 -29.52
N MET A 772 3.84 96.09 -30.56
CA MET A 772 2.57 95.43 -30.84
C MET A 772 2.77 93.91 -30.88
N LEU A 773 1.96 93.16 -30.12
CA LEU A 773 1.97 91.69 -30.04
C LEU A 773 0.62 91.15 -30.54
N ASP A 774 0.65 90.15 -31.41
CA ASP A 774 -0.50 89.26 -31.68
C ASP A 774 -0.18 87.87 -31.11
N LEU A 775 -1.01 87.35 -30.20
CA LEU A 775 -0.76 86.11 -29.46
C LEU A 775 -1.91 85.11 -29.65
N THR A 776 -1.58 83.87 -30.02
CA THR A 776 -2.53 82.74 -30.03
C THR A 776 -2.04 81.61 -29.11
N VAL A 777 -2.89 81.16 -28.20
CA VAL A 777 -2.62 80.04 -27.28
C VAL A 777 -3.48 78.85 -27.67
N HIS A 778 -2.85 77.69 -27.85
CA HIS A 778 -3.52 76.44 -28.20
C HIS A 778 -3.68 75.52 -26.98
N PRO A 779 -4.85 74.89 -26.79
CA PRO A 779 -5.10 73.99 -25.65
C PRO A 779 -4.30 72.69 -25.76
N THR A 780 -3.90 72.13 -24.62
CA THR A 780 -3.27 70.81 -24.56
C THR A 780 -4.28 69.71 -24.92
N LYS A 781 -3.82 68.70 -25.67
CA LYS A 781 -4.68 67.59 -26.11
C LYS A 781 -4.46 66.38 -25.22
N TYR A 782 -5.51 65.96 -24.53
CA TYR A 782 -5.51 64.75 -23.71
C TYR A 782 -5.96 63.53 -24.53
N THR A 783 -5.42 62.36 -24.22
CA THR A 783 -5.83 61.07 -24.81
C THR A 783 -5.61 59.97 -23.80
N ASP A 784 -6.68 59.27 -23.42
CA ASP A 784 -6.63 58.20 -22.43
C ASP A 784 -6.61 56.83 -23.13
N LEU A 785 -5.75 55.93 -22.64
CA LEU A 785 -5.60 54.55 -23.09
C LEU A 785 -5.75 53.61 -21.90
N SER A 786 -6.58 52.58 -22.03
CA SER A 786 -6.80 51.57 -20.98
C SER A 786 -6.63 50.12 -21.50
N PRO A 787 -5.42 49.74 -21.94
CA PRO A 787 -5.11 48.37 -22.36
C PRO A 787 -4.84 47.47 -21.15
N SER A 788 -5.13 46.18 -21.30
CA SER A 788 -4.62 45.13 -20.43
C SER A 788 -3.51 44.33 -21.12
N ILE A 789 -2.50 43.91 -20.37
CA ILE A 789 -1.39 43.04 -20.83
C ILE A 789 -1.13 41.94 -19.80
N CYS A 790 -0.40 40.90 -20.19
CA CYS A 790 -0.06 39.79 -19.30
C CYS A 790 1.20 40.09 -18.47
N ASN A 791 1.33 39.48 -17.29
CA ASN A 791 2.55 39.61 -16.48
C ASN A 791 3.80 39.13 -17.26
N GLY A 792 4.78 40.01 -17.44
CA GLY A 792 5.98 39.79 -18.25
C GLY A 792 5.93 40.33 -19.68
N GLU A 793 4.76 40.77 -20.17
CA GLU A 793 4.66 41.57 -21.40
C GLU A 793 4.96 43.06 -21.14
N THR A 794 5.11 43.84 -22.20
CA THR A 794 5.31 45.29 -22.11
C THR A 794 4.40 46.07 -23.07
N PHE A 795 3.82 47.16 -22.58
CA PHE A 795 3.06 48.11 -23.41
C PHE A 795 3.94 49.31 -23.78
N ALA A 796 4.24 49.46 -25.07
CA ALA A 796 5.07 50.55 -25.57
C ALA A 796 4.28 51.86 -25.74
N MET A 797 4.63 52.90 -24.98
CA MET A 797 4.04 54.25 -25.10
C MET A 797 5.15 55.32 -25.10
N GLY A 798 5.16 56.17 -26.13
CA GLY A 798 6.10 57.30 -26.22
C GLY A 798 7.58 56.94 -26.33
N GLY A 799 7.89 55.69 -26.71
CA GLY A 799 9.27 55.17 -26.78
C GLY A 799 9.76 54.55 -25.46
N THR A 800 8.91 54.46 -24.45
CA THR A 800 9.15 53.74 -23.19
C THR A 800 8.24 52.51 -23.14
N ASP A 801 8.79 51.39 -22.68
CA ASP A 801 8.05 50.13 -22.48
C ASP A 801 7.64 50.01 -21.01
N TYR A 802 6.33 49.84 -20.76
CA TYR A 802 5.75 49.76 -19.42
C TYR A 802 5.31 48.31 -19.12
N ALA A 803 5.73 47.77 -17.96
CA ALA A 803 5.61 46.35 -17.62
C ALA A 803 4.86 46.06 -16.30
N ALA A 804 4.36 47.10 -15.62
CA ALA A 804 3.68 46.98 -14.33
C ALA A 804 2.31 47.69 -14.39
N THR A 805 1.39 47.29 -13.49
CA THR A 805 0.09 47.97 -13.37
C THR A 805 0.30 49.40 -12.89
N GLY A 806 -0.39 50.36 -13.50
CA GLY A 806 -0.32 51.76 -13.06
C GLY A 806 -0.85 52.76 -14.06
N VAL A 807 -1.02 54.00 -13.56
CA VAL A 807 -1.37 55.16 -14.38
C VAL A 807 -0.08 55.90 -14.77
N TYR A 808 0.32 55.75 -16.02
CA TYR A 808 1.49 56.40 -16.60
C TYR A 808 1.06 57.60 -17.46
N GLN A 809 1.77 58.72 -17.35
CA GLN A 809 1.57 59.87 -18.22
C GLN A 809 2.85 60.19 -18.99
N THR A 810 2.70 60.46 -20.29
CA THR A 810 3.81 60.94 -21.13
C THR A 810 3.33 62.05 -22.06
N THR A 811 4.21 63.00 -22.34
CA THR A 811 3.98 64.07 -23.31
C THR A 811 4.58 63.68 -24.65
N LEU A 812 3.70 63.39 -25.62
CA LEU A 812 4.12 63.16 -27.00
C LEU A 812 4.35 64.51 -27.69
N GLN A 813 5.63 64.88 -27.82
CA GLN A 813 6.02 66.04 -28.63
C GLN A 813 5.71 65.78 -30.10
N GLN A 814 4.90 66.66 -30.71
CA GLN A 814 4.60 66.54 -32.14
C GLN A 814 5.77 67.12 -32.96
N ALA A 815 6.17 66.44 -34.04
CA ALA A 815 7.29 66.86 -34.89
C ALA A 815 6.98 68.06 -35.81
N GLY A 816 6.03 68.92 -35.45
CA GLY A 816 5.55 70.07 -36.21
C GLY A 816 4.63 70.95 -35.38
N THR A 817 4.45 72.21 -35.78
CA THR A 817 3.79 73.29 -35.03
C THR A 817 2.38 72.93 -34.53
N GLY A 818 2.31 72.51 -33.27
CA GLY A 818 1.10 72.13 -32.55
C GLY A 818 1.48 71.56 -31.18
N CYS A 819 0.64 71.78 -30.18
CA CYS A 819 1.02 71.52 -28.78
C CYS A 819 1.18 70.03 -28.43
N ASP A 820 2.07 69.79 -27.47
CA ASP A 820 2.32 68.48 -26.88
C ASP A 820 1.00 67.85 -26.41
N SER A 821 0.82 66.58 -26.74
CA SER A 821 -0.34 65.82 -26.31
C SER A 821 0.02 65.01 -25.06
N VAL A 822 -0.79 65.14 -24.01
CA VAL A 822 -0.68 64.31 -22.80
C VAL A 822 -1.43 63.02 -23.05
N VAL A 823 -0.70 61.90 -23.07
CA VAL A 823 -1.31 60.57 -23.11
C VAL A 823 -1.30 60.00 -21.70
N THR A 824 -2.49 59.66 -21.19
CA THR A 824 -2.65 58.93 -19.93
C THR A 824 -2.87 57.46 -20.27
N LEU A 825 -1.95 56.60 -19.87
CA LEU A 825 -2.06 55.15 -19.96
C LEU A 825 -2.46 54.62 -18.59
N ASN A 826 -3.67 54.10 -18.45
CA ASN A 826 -4.07 53.27 -17.32
C ASN A 826 -3.82 51.80 -17.71
N LEU A 827 -2.62 51.29 -17.40
CA LEU A 827 -2.19 49.95 -17.77
C LEU A 827 -2.61 48.96 -16.67
N THR A 828 -3.40 47.95 -17.03
CA THR A 828 -3.70 46.83 -16.14
C THR A 828 -2.87 45.62 -16.54
N VAL A 829 -1.86 45.26 -15.74
CA VAL A 829 -1.16 43.99 -15.89
C VAL A 829 -2.00 42.93 -15.19
N LEU A 830 -2.52 41.98 -15.96
CA LEU A 830 -3.27 40.86 -15.44
C LEU A 830 -2.29 39.86 -14.82
N ALA A 831 -2.50 39.53 -13.54
CA ALA A 831 -1.84 38.39 -12.93
C ALA A 831 -2.17 37.13 -13.73
N THR A 832 -1.15 36.30 -14.00
CA THR A 832 -1.35 34.97 -14.58
C THR A 832 -2.18 34.15 -13.59
N PRO A 833 -3.41 33.73 -13.92
CA PRO A 833 -4.29 33.13 -12.93
C PRO A 833 -3.70 31.81 -12.43
N GLU A 834 -3.46 31.74 -11.12
CA GLU A 834 -2.94 30.56 -10.47
C GLU A 834 -4.08 29.62 -10.07
N THR A 835 -3.98 28.34 -10.42
CA THR A 835 -4.97 27.33 -10.06
C THR A 835 -4.32 26.23 -9.23
N PHE A 836 -4.78 26.06 -7.99
CA PHE A 836 -4.32 25.01 -7.09
C PHE A 836 -5.24 23.80 -7.20
N LEU A 837 -4.70 22.66 -7.61
CA LEU A 837 -5.40 21.38 -7.70
C LEU A 837 -4.75 20.39 -6.72
N ALA A 838 -5.52 19.86 -5.78
CA ALA A 838 -5.08 18.79 -4.86
C ALA A 838 -5.90 17.50 -5.06
N PRO A 839 -5.88 16.88 -6.25
CA PRO A 839 -6.58 15.63 -6.50
C PRO A 839 -5.85 14.45 -5.83
N SER A 840 -6.63 13.48 -5.40
CA SER A 840 -6.14 12.13 -5.12
C SER A 840 -6.44 11.23 -6.31
N ILE A 841 -5.45 10.46 -6.74
CA ILE A 841 -5.61 9.38 -7.72
C ILE A 841 -5.08 8.07 -7.13
N CYS A 842 -5.33 6.97 -7.81
CA CYS A 842 -5.00 5.63 -7.36
C CYS A 842 -3.66 5.18 -7.98
N ASP A 843 -2.96 4.23 -7.37
CA ASP A 843 -1.67 3.78 -7.92
C ASP A 843 -1.85 3.15 -9.32
N GLY A 844 -1.15 3.70 -10.31
CA GLY A 844 -1.29 3.35 -11.73
C GLY A 844 -2.27 4.22 -12.56
N ASP A 845 -3.08 5.08 -11.94
CA ASP A 845 -3.89 6.07 -12.67
C ASP A 845 -3.04 7.23 -13.20
N SER A 846 -3.65 8.10 -14.02
CA SER A 846 -3.02 9.34 -14.47
C SER A 846 -3.92 10.56 -14.34
N PHE A 847 -3.41 11.62 -13.72
CA PHE A 847 -4.06 12.95 -13.73
C PHE A 847 -3.50 13.81 -14.85
N THR A 848 -4.34 14.55 -15.57
CA THR A 848 -3.93 15.36 -16.73
C THR A 848 -4.20 16.84 -16.51
N VAL A 849 -3.18 17.67 -16.72
CA VAL A 849 -3.29 19.14 -16.74
C VAL A 849 -2.87 19.60 -18.13
N GLY A 850 -3.80 20.19 -18.88
CA GLY A 850 -3.58 20.56 -20.28
C GLY A 850 -3.14 19.39 -21.17
N ALA A 851 -1.87 19.39 -21.57
CA ALA A 851 -1.24 18.35 -22.39
C ALA A 851 -0.35 17.39 -21.57
N SER A 852 -0.06 17.70 -20.31
CA SER A 852 0.80 16.90 -19.42
C SER A 852 0.02 15.80 -18.71
N VAL A 853 0.70 14.71 -18.41
CA VAL A 853 0.13 13.49 -17.82
C VAL A 853 1.01 13.07 -16.64
N TYR A 854 0.42 12.99 -15.44
CA TYR A 854 1.13 12.74 -14.18
C TYR A 854 0.68 11.42 -13.55
N GLN A 855 1.62 10.58 -13.14
CA GLN A 855 1.41 9.19 -12.65
C GLN A 855 2.17 8.89 -11.34
N THR A 856 2.77 9.90 -10.71
CA THR A 856 3.59 9.76 -9.49
C THR A 856 3.17 10.82 -8.48
N ALA A 857 3.16 10.47 -7.19
CA ALA A 857 2.82 11.43 -6.15
C ALA A 857 3.85 12.58 -6.07
N GLY A 858 3.37 13.79 -5.80
CA GLY A 858 4.21 14.98 -5.66
C GLY A 858 3.57 16.25 -6.21
N SER A 859 4.24 17.38 -5.98
CA SER A 859 3.79 18.69 -6.40
C SER A 859 4.40 19.08 -7.74
N TYR A 860 3.57 19.41 -8.73
CA TYR A 860 3.93 19.78 -10.10
C TYR A 860 3.45 21.19 -10.42
N VAL A 861 4.11 21.82 -11.40
CA VAL A 861 3.71 23.13 -11.93
C VAL A 861 3.59 22.99 -13.45
N ASP A 862 2.44 23.36 -13.99
CA ASP A 862 2.16 23.39 -15.43
C ASP A 862 1.74 24.79 -15.88
N VAL A 863 1.97 25.12 -17.15
CA VAL A 863 1.72 26.46 -17.70
C VAL A 863 0.86 26.32 -18.96
N LEU A 864 -0.40 26.70 -18.84
CA LEU A 864 -1.42 26.51 -19.87
C LEU A 864 -1.72 27.83 -20.59
N THR A 865 -1.49 27.86 -21.90
CA THR A 865 -1.75 29.04 -22.73
C THR A 865 -3.24 29.29 -22.93
N ALA A 866 -3.76 30.35 -22.31
CA ALA A 866 -5.14 30.77 -22.52
C ALA A 866 -5.34 31.41 -23.90
N ALA A 867 -6.57 31.33 -24.43
CA ALA A 867 -6.93 31.88 -25.75
C ALA A 867 -6.74 33.42 -25.88
N ASN A 868 -6.46 34.11 -24.77
CA ASN A 868 -6.29 35.55 -24.68
C ASN A 868 -4.81 36.00 -24.64
N GLY A 869 -3.85 35.05 -24.61
CA GLY A 869 -2.41 35.33 -24.59
C GLY A 869 -1.75 35.31 -23.21
N CYS A 870 -2.50 35.43 -22.12
CA CYS A 870 -1.94 35.25 -20.77
C CYS A 870 -1.93 33.77 -20.41
N ASP A 871 -0.73 33.20 -20.24
CA ASP A 871 -0.58 31.85 -19.71
C ASP A 871 -1.13 31.77 -18.26
N SER A 872 -1.70 30.63 -17.89
CA SER A 872 -2.19 30.32 -16.54
C SER A 872 -1.33 29.25 -15.89
N THR A 873 -0.94 29.46 -14.63
CA THR A 873 -0.07 28.53 -13.90
C THR A 873 -0.92 27.59 -13.04
N VAL A 874 -0.79 26.28 -13.24
CA VAL A 874 -1.49 25.27 -12.46
C VAL A 874 -0.51 24.58 -11.52
N TYR A 875 -0.74 24.72 -10.22
CA TYR A 875 -0.03 24.00 -9.18
C TYR A 875 -0.84 22.74 -8.84
N LEU A 876 -0.28 21.57 -9.16
CA LEU A 876 -0.91 20.28 -8.94
C LEU A 876 -0.20 19.57 -7.79
N ASP A 877 -0.83 19.45 -6.63
CA ASP A 877 -0.35 18.59 -5.54
C ASP A 877 -1.02 17.22 -5.62
N LEU A 878 -0.37 16.29 -6.33
CA LEU A 878 -0.93 14.99 -6.67
C LEU A 878 -0.65 13.99 -5.55
N THR A 879 -1.69 13.58 -4.82
CA THR A 879 -1.59 12.47 -3.85
C THR A 879 -1.94 11.16 -4.55
N ILE A 880 -1.08 10.15 -4.44
CA ILE A 880 -1.44 8.78 -4.79
C ILE A 880 -1.93 8.07 -3.53
N LEU A 881 -3.12 7.47 -3.61
CA LEU A 881 -3.70 6.66 -2.56
C LEU A 881 -3.28 5.20 -2.73
N ASP A 882 -2.70 4.64 -1.66
CA ASP A 882 -2.44 3.20 -1.58
C ASP A 882 -3.74 2.41 -1.73
N VAL A 883 -3.75 1.42 -2.61
CA VAL A 883 -4.91 0.54 -2.83
C VAL A 883 -5.12 -0.36 -1.60
N PRO A 884 -6.33 -0.41 -1.00
CA PRO A 884 -6.54 -1.17 0.23
C PRO A 884 -6.52 -2.68 -0.04
N GLU A 885 -5.56 -3.38 0.55
CA GLU A 885 -5.44 -4.83 0.49
C GLU A 885 -6.34 -5.53 1.54
N THR A 886 -7.06 -6.57 1.11
CA THR A 886 -7.88 -7.42 1.99
C THR A 886 -7.49 -8.89 1.82
N PHE A 887 -7.16 -9.57 2.93
CA PHE A 887 -6.76 -10.98 2.93
C PHE A 887 -7.91 -11.87 3.40
N LEU A 888 -8.36 -12.80 2.54
CA LEU A 888 -9.41 -13.78 2.81
C LEU A 888 -8.83 -15.20 2.80
N THR A 889 -9.10 -16.00 3.83
CA THR A 889 -8.68 -17.41 3.92
C THR A 889 -9.87 -18.37 4.08
N PRO A 890 -10.88 -18.36 3.20
CA PRO A 890 -12.07 -19.20 3.30
C PRO A 890 -11.75 -20.66 2.97
N THR A 891 -12.59 -21.56 3.48
CA THR A 891 -12.58 -22.98 3.15
C THR A 891 -13.95 -23.38 2.60
N ILE A 892 -13.99 -23.98 1.42
CA ILE A 892 -15.22 -24.47 0.76
C ILE A 892 -15.07 -25.94 0.36
N CYS A 893 -16.15 -26.56 -0.08
CA CYS A 893 -16.16 -27.96 -0.52
C CYS A 893 -15.97 -28.08 -2.04
N ASP A 894 -15.48 -29.23 -2.51
CA ASP A 894 -15.23 -29.48 -3.93
C ASP A 894 -16.54 -29.42 -4.75
N GLY A 895 -16.62 -28.47 -5.68
CA GLY A 895 -17.83 -28.16 -6.45
C GLY A 895 -18.74 -27.06 -5.86
N GLU A 896 -18.40 -26.51 -4.69
CA GLU A 896 -18.95 -25.22 -4.25
C GLU A 896 -18.20 -24.05 -4.90
N VAL A 897 -18.79 -22.85 -4.80
CA VAL A 897 -18.26 -21.61 -5.36
C VAL A 897 -18.05 -20.60 -4.24
N TYR A 898 -16.87 -19.97 -4.20
CA TYR A 898 -16.63 -18.77 -3.40
C TYR A 898 -16.50 -17.56 -4.32
N THR A 899 -17.49 -16.67 -4.31
CA THR A 899 -17.51 -15.47 -5.17
C THR A 899 -16.79 -14.31 -4.47
N VAL A 900 -15.84 -13.68 -5.17
CA VAL A 900 -15.24 -12.39 -4.78
C VAL A 900 -15.62 -11.37 -5.84
N GLY A 901 -16.38 -10.34 -5.45
CA GLY A 901 -16.97 -9.38 -6.39
C GLY A 901 -17.93 -10.05 -7.36
N THR A 902 -17.49 -10.22 -8.61
CA THR A 902 -18.23 -10.89 -9.69
C THR A 902 -17.57 -12.19 -10.16
N THR A 903 -16.45 -12.59 -9.56
CA THR A 903 -15.62 -13.71 -10.02
C THR A 903 -15.77 -14.91 -9.09
N ASP A 904 -16.07 -16.06 -9.69
CA ASP A 904 -16.41 -17.31 -9.00
C ASP A 904 -15.19 -18.25 -8.90
N TYR A 905 -14.76 -18.54 -7.67
CA TYR A 905 -13.61 -19.40 -7.39
C TYR A 905 -14.04 -20.79 -6.91
N THR A 906 -13.47 -21.84 -7.52
CA THR A 906 -13.89 -23.25 -7.34
C THR A 906 -12.73 -24.24 -7.11
N THR A 907 -11.49 -23.75 -7.03
CA THR A 907 -10.28 -24.59 -6.91
C THR A 907 -9.32 -24.03 -5.88
N THR A 908 -8.61 -24.89 -5.14
CA THR A 908 -7.62 -24.46 -4.14
C THR A 908 -6.52 -23.62 -4.77
N GLY A 909 -6.23 -22.47 -4.19
CA GLY A 909 -5.17 -21.58 -4.65
C GLY A 909 -5.20 -20.22 -3.99
N SER A 910 -4.10 -19.48 -4.16
CA SER A 910 -4.05 -18.06 -3.85
C SER A 910 -4.35 -17.26 -5.12
N PHE A 911 -5.35 -16.39 -5.03
CA PHE A 911 -5.88 -15.56 -6.10
C PHE A 911 -5.85 -14.09 -5.68
N THR A 912 -5.89 -13.20 -6.66
CA THR A 912 -5.91 -11.75 -6.43
C THR A 912 -6.97 -11.13 -7.33
N GLU A 913 -8.04 -10.63 -6.72
CA GLU A 913 -9.14 -9.95 -7.40
C GLU A 913 -9.01 -8.44 -7.19
N ILE A 914 -9.38 -7.66 -8.21
CA ILE A 914 -9.35 -6.19 -8.17
C ILE A 914 -10.81 -5.71 -8.22
N LEU A 915 -11.28 -5.08 -7.14
CA LEU A 915 -12.68 -4.67 -6.96
C LEU A 915 -12.82 -3.15 -6.92
N THR A 916 -13.48 -2.59 -7.94
CA THR A 916 -13.70 -1.15 -8.10
C THR A 916 -14.61 -0.58 -7.03
N ALA A 917 -14.05 0.24 -6.14
CA ALA A 917 -14.82 0.96 -5.13
C ALA A 917 -15.54 2.17 -5.75
N ALA A 918 -16.64 2.60 -5.13
CA ALA A 918 -17.41 3.78 -5.54
C ALA A 918 -16.62 5.12 -5.51
N ASN A 919 -15.37 5.08 -5.03
CA ASN A 919 -14.47 6.22 -4.84
C ASN A 919 -13.44 6.34 -5.98
N GLY A 920 -13.39 5.40 -6.93
CA GLY A 920 -12.42 5.37 -8.02
C GLY A 920 -11.21 4.45 -7.79
N CYS A 921 -10.73 4.30 -6.54
CA CYS A 921 -9.63 3.37 -6.27
C CYS A 921 -10.11 1.93 -6.13
N ASP A 922 -9.57 1.07 -6.99
CA ASP A 922 -9.74 -0.36 -6.87
C ASP A 922 -9.16 -0.88 -5.54
N SER A 923 -9.83 -1.87 -4.96
CA SER A 923 -9.38 -2.60 -3.78
C SER A 923 -8.83 -3.96 -4.18
N ILE A 924 -7.69 -4.36 -3.61
CA ILE A 924 -7.05 -5.64 -3.94
C ILE A 924 -7.47 -6.69 -2.91
N VAL A 925 -8.11 -7.76 -3.35
CA VAL A 925 -8.51 -8.89 -2.50
C VAL A 925 -7.60 -10.08 -2.76
N HIS A 926 -6.75 -10.40 -1.79
CA HIS A 926 -5.96 -11.62 -1.76
C HIS A 926 -6.78 -12.75 -1.16
N LEU A 927 -7.21 -13.69 -2.00
CA LEU A 927 -8.00 -14.87 -1.63
C LEU A 927 -7.09 -16.10 -1.58
N ASP A 928 -6.78 -16.61 -0.39
CA ASP A 928 -6.19 -17.95 -0.20
C ASP A 928 -7.30 -18.97 0.06
N LEU A 929 -7.87 -19.51 -1.04
CA LEU A 929 -9.00 -20.42 -0.99
C LEU A 929 -8.52 -21.86 -0.77
N THR A 930 -8.97 -22.48 0.31
CA THR A 930 -8.81 -23.93 0.51
C THR A 930 -10.08 -24.67 0.09
N VAL A 931 -10.02 -25.45 -0.99
CA VAL A 931 -11.10 -26.36 -1.39
C VAL A 931 -10.83 -27.74 -0.80
N LEU A 932 -11.72 -28.20 0.08
CA LEU A 932 -11.65 -29.55 0.65
C LEU A 932 -12.24 -30.56 -0.34
N PRO A 933 -11.50 -31.62 -0.72
CA PRO A 933 -12.02 -32.65 -1.61
C PRO A 933 -13.20 -33.38 -0.95
N ASN A 934 -14.29 -33.56 -1.70
CA ASN A 934 -15.45 -34.30 -1.21
C ASN A 934 -15.03 -35.73 -0.83
N ALA A 935 -15.22 -36.09 0.43
CA ALA A 935 -14.76 -37.37 0.96
C ALA A 935 -15.56 -38.52 0.31
N SER A 936 -14.96 -39.15 -0.71
CA SER A 936 -15.54 -40.31 -1.36
C SER A 936 -15.20 -41.59 -0.59
N SER A 937 -16.21 -42.40 -0.27
CA SER A 937 -16.02 -43.72 0.32
C SER A 937 -16.66 -44.78 -0.56
N THR A 938 -15.95 -45.87 -0.83
CA THR A 938 -16.45 -46.95 -1.67
C THR A 938 -16.86 -48.15 -0.81
N VAL A 939 -18.14 -48.52 -0.87
CA VAL A 939 -18.68 -49.72 -0.23
C VAL A 939 -18.85 -50.78 -1.30
N ASN A 940 -18.10 -51.88 -1.22
CA ASN A 940 -18.29 -53.02 -2.12
C ASN A 940 -19.27 -54.00 -1.46
N ALA A 941 -20.40 -54.29 -2.12
CA ALA A 941 -21.40 -55.24 -1.65
C ALA A 941 -21.65 -56.35 -2.68
N LEU A 942 -21.91 -57.56 -2.20
CA LEU A 942 -22.27 -58.72 -3.01
C LEU A 942 -23.65 -59.21 -2.56
N ILE A 943 -24.59 -59.33 -3.50
CA ILE A 943 -25.91 -59.94 -3.26
C ILE A 943 -26.20 -61.00 -4.32
N CYS A 944 -27.19 -61.86 -4.07
CA CYS A 944 -27.58 -62.90 -5.02
C CYS A 944 -28.59 -62.38 -6.04
N GLN A 945 -28.63 -63.01 -7.23
CA GLN A 945 -29.61 -62.69 -8.27
C GLN A 945 -31.06 -62.85 -7.77
N GLY A 946 -31.73 -61.73 -7.51
CA GLY A 946 -33.09 -61.67 -6.95
C GLY A 946 -33.19 -61.06 -5.55
N GLU A 947 -32.06 -60.80 -4.88
CA GLU A 947 -32.01 -60.05 -3.61
C GLU A 947 -31.88 -58.53 -3.84
N THR A 948 -31.94 -57.77 -2.75
CA THR A 948 -31.92 -56.30 -2.74
C THR A 948 -30.94 -55.77 -1.68
N TYR A 949 -30.08 -54.83 -2.05
CA TYR A 949 -29.23 -54.06 -1.12
C TYR A 949 -29.79 -52.64 -0.94
N THR A 950 -29.96 -52.17 0.28
CA THR A 950 -30.49 -50.82 0.57
C THR A 950 -29.40 -49.86 1.04
N LEU A 951 -29.21 -48.74 0.34
CA LEU A 951 -28.32 -47.65 0.73
C LEU A 951 -29.14 -46.39 0.98
N ASN A 952 -29.03 -45.81 2.18
CA ASN A 952 -29.83 -44.67 2.65
C ASN A 952 -31.34 -44.79 2.32
N GLY A 953 -31.93 -45.95 2.63
CA GLY A 953 -33.34 -46.25 2.35
C GLY A 953 -33.69 -46.64 0.91
N THR A 954 -32.79 -46.43 -0.06
CA THR A 954 -33.05 -46.71 -1.48
C THR A 954 -32.61 -48.15 -1.85
N PRO A 955 -33.50 -48.99 -2.43
CA PRO A 955 -33.20 -50.38 -2.79
C PRO A 955 -32.55 -50.54 -4.19
N TYR A 956 -31.51 -51.37 -4.26
CA TYR A 956 -30.77 -51.72 -5.49
C TYR A 956 -30.69 -53.25 -5.67
N THR A 957 -30.97 -53.75 -6.89
CA THR A 957 -31.13 -55.19 -7.19
C THR A 957 -30.32 -55.70 -8.39
N ALA A 958 -29.56 -54.82 -9.05
CA ALA A 958 -28.77 -55.13 -10.25
C ALA A 958 -27.27 -54.89 -10.01
N THR A 959 -26.41 -55.56 -10.80
CA THR A 959 -24.97 -55.28 -10.76
C THR A 959 -24.73 -53.87 -11.30
N GLY A 960 -24.10 -53.02 -10.50
CA GLY A 960 -23.90 -51.61 -10.84
C GLY A 960 -23.13 -50.85 -9.78
N GLN A 961 -22.68 -49.65 -10.15
CA GLN A 961 -22.10 -48.68 -9.24
C GLN A 961 -23.14 -47.59 -8.98
N TYR A 962 -23.45 -47.34 -7.71
CA TYR A 962 -24.51 -46.44 -7.27
C TYR A 962 -23.96 -45.45 -6.25
N ALA A 963 -24.00 -44.15 -6.52
CA ALA A 963 -23.51 -43.11 -5.61
C ALA A 963 -24.66 -42.42 -4.88
N THR A 964 -24.48 -42.13 -3.60
CA THR A 964 -25.35 -41.24 -2.82
C THR A 964 -24.51 -40.25 -2.03
N VAL A 965 -25.03 -39.05 -1.86
CA VAL A 965 -24.40 -37.97 -1.08
C VAL A 965 -24.95 -38.03 0.36
N LEU A 966 -24.08 -37.86 1.37
CA LEU A 966 -24.43 -37.85 2.80
C LEU A 966 -23.74 -36.67 3.53
N PRO A 967 -24.45 -35.93 4.41
CA PRO A 967 -23.85 -34.81 5.13
C PRO A 967 -22.75 -35.24 6.12
N ALA A 968 -21.59 -34.57 6.07
CA ALA A 968 -20.52 -34.75 7.04
C ALA A 968 -20.58 -33.68 8.15
N ALA A 969 -20.00 -33.99 9.31
CA ALA A 969 -20.04 -33.12 10.50
C ALA A 969 -19.29 -31.78 10.35
N ASN A 970 -18.56 -31.60 9.25
CA ASN A 970 -17.72 -30.46 8.91
C ASN A 970 -18.18 -29.74 7.62
N GLY A 971 -19.44 -29.89 7.22
CA GLY A 971 -20.08 -29.11 6.15
C GLY A 971 -19.95 -29.70 4.74
N CYS A 972 -18.82 -30.32 4.40
CA CYS A 972 -18.63 -30.93 3.07
C CYS A 972 -19.27 -32.31 2.94
N ASP A 973 -20.27 -32.40 2.08
CA ASP A 973 -20.98 -33.65 1.82
C ASP A 973 -20.07 -34.76 1.27
N SER A 974 -20.25 -35.97 1.80
CA SER A 974 -19.47 -37.16 1.42
C SER A 974 -20.21 -38.00 0.38
N THR A 975 -19.54 -38.35 -0.72
CA THR A 975 -20.12 -39.22 -1.75
C THR A 975 -19.82 -40.68 -1.44
N VAL A 976 -20.82 -41.42 -0.96
CA VAL A 976 -20.74 -42.88 -0.74
C VAL A 976 -21.08 -43.61 -2.03
N THR A 977 -20.10 -44.31 -2.59
CA THR A 977 -20.25 -45.09 -3.82
C THR A 977 -20.37 -46.59 -3.50
N LEU A 978 -21.56 -47.14 -3.69
CA LEU A 978 -21.85 -48.57 -3.60
C LEU A 978 -21.49 -49.28 -4.91
N ASN A 979 -20.47 -50.12 -4.89
CA ASN A 979 -20.24 -51.11 -5.94
C ASN A 979 -21.04 -52.36 -5.60
N LEU A 980 -22.22 -52.52 -6.19
CA LEU A 980 -23.07 -53.69 -6.01
C LEU A 980 -22.74 -54.73 -7.09
N THR A 981 -22.26 -55.89 -6.67
CA THR A 981 -22.14 -57.06 -7.55
C THR A 981 -23.30 -58.01 -7.27
N VAL A 982 -24.03 -58.42 -8.31
CA VAL A 982 -25.10 -59.41 -8.21
C VAL A 982 -24.61 -60.73 -8.80
N ALA A 983 -24.41 -61.72 -7.93
CA ALA A 983 -23.91 -63.03 -8.33
C ALA A 983 -25.03 -63.87 -8.98
N PRO A 984 -24.83 -64.41 -10.21
CA PRO A 984 -25.79 -65.31 -10.83
C PRO A 984 -25.83 -66.66 -10.11
N VAL A 985 -27.03 -67.24 -9.96
CA VAL A 985 -27.21 -68.57 -9.37
C VAL A 985 -26.59 -69.65 -10.26
N LYS A 986 -25.73 -70.49 -9.68
CA LYS A 986 -24.93 -71.48 -10.42
C LYS A 986 -25.67 -72.82 -10.50
N GLN A 987 -25.88 -73.31 -11.72
CA GLN A 987 -26.39 -74.66 -11.97
C GLN A 987 -25.23 -75.58 -12.37
N ASN A 988 -25.07 -76.71 -11.66
CA ASN A 988 -24.09 -77.75 -11.99
C ASN A 988 -24.82 -79.03 -12.43
N ASN A 989 -24.58 -79.49 -13.65
CA ASN A 989 -25.05 -80.79 -14.11
C ASN A 989 -23.94 -81.83 -13.87
N ILE A 990 -24.25 -82.91 -13.16
CA ILE A 990 -23.34 -84.03 -12.85
C ILE A 990 -23.88 -85.26 -13.58
N VAL A 991 -23.03 -85.92 -14.37
CA VAL A 991 -23.35 -87.25 -14.93
C VAL A 991 -22.51 -88.28 -14.20
N ALA A 992 -23.13 -89.33 -13.68
CA ALA A 992 -22.45 -90.37 -12.90
C ALA A 992 -22.93 -91.77 -13.31
N SER A 993 -22.07 -92.78 -13.11
CA SER A 993 -22.45 -94.18 -13.27
C SER A 993 -21.97 -95.05 -12.12
N ILE A 994 -22.75 -96.08 -11.78
CA ILE A 994 -22.51 -97.01 -10.67
C ILE A 994 -22.77 -98.45 -11.09
N CYS A 995 -22.07 -99.43 -10.51
CA CYS A 995 -22.37 -100.84 -10.73
C CYS A 995 -23.72 -101.23 -10.09
N GLN A 996 -24.35 -102.30 -10.58
CA GLN A 996 -25.61 -102.81 -10.04
C GLN A 996 -25.52 -103.09 -8.52
N ASN A 997 -26.49 -102.56 -7.75
CA ASN A 997 -26.53 -102.48 -6.27
C ASN A 997 -25.61 -101.43 -5.60
N GLY A 998 -24.95 -100.55 -6.35
CA GLY A 998 -24.29 -99.36 -5.81
C GLY A 998 -25.27 -98.25 -5.40
N SER A 999 -24.72 -97.16 -4.84
CA SER A 999 -25.47 -95.92 -4.56
C SER A 999 -24.62 -94.68 -4.87
N TYR A 1000 -25.28 -93.57 -5.21
CA TYR A 1000 -24.66 -92.27 -5.44
C TYR A 1000 -25.37 -91.20 -4.61
N THR A 1001 -24.62 -90.35 -3.92
CA THR A 1001 -25.16 -89.40 -2.93
C THR A 1001 -24.90 -87.96 -3.36
N VAL A 1002 -25.92 -87.11 -3.28
CA VAL A 1002 -25.80 -85.65 -3.48
C VAL A 1002 -26.40 -84.96 -2.26
N GLY A 1003 -25.59 -84.18 -1.54
CA GLY A 1003 -26.00 -83.62 -0.25
C GLY A 1003 -26.30 -84.72 0.77
N SER A 1004 -27.52 -84.69 1.33
CA SER A 1004 -28.07 -85.75 2.19
C SER A 1004 -28.91 -86.80 1.45
N SER A 1005 -29.13 -86.62 0.14
CA SER A 1005 -29.99 -87.46 -0.70
C SER A 1005 -29.22 -88.61 -1.35
N VAL A 1006 -29.71 -89.86 -1.22
CA VAL A 1006 -29.06 -91.08 -1.75
C VAL A 1006 -29.90 -91.68 -2.88
N TYR A 1007 -29.26 -91.95 -4.03
CA TYR A 1007 -29.89 -92.49 -5.24
C TYR A 1007 -29.26 -93.85 -5.64
N THR A 1008 -30.08 -94.79 -6.09
CA THR A 1008 -29.68 -96.18 -6.40
C THR A 1008 -30.23 -96.72 -7.73
N GLN A 1009 -30.89 -95.87 -8.53
CA GLN A 1009 -31.54 -96.23 -9.78
C GLN A 1009 -31.17 -95.24 -10.87
N THR A 1010 -31.21 -95.67 -12.13
CA THR A 1010 -30.96 -94.81 -13.29
C THR A 1010 -32.02 -93.72 -13.39
N GLY A 1011 -31.62 -92.46 -13.55
CA GLY A 1011 -32.55 -91.33 -13.68
C GLY A 1011 -31.91 -89.96 -13.46
N ILE A 1012 -32.68 -88.91 -13.79
CA ILE A 1012 -32.28 -87.51 -13.58
C ILE A 1012 -32.95 -86.94 -12.32
N TYR A 1013 -32.14 -86.46 -11.39
CA TYR A 1013 -32.54 -85.91 -10.09
C TYR A 1013 -32.12 -84.44 -9.97
N ARG A 1014 -32.89 -83.63 -9.24
CA ARG A 1014 -32.55 -82.24 -8.92
C ARG A 1014 -32.55 -82.03 -7.41
N ASP A 1015 -31.50 -81.39 -6.91
CA ASP A 1015 -31.36 -81.02 -5.50
C ASP A 1015 -30.73 -79.62 -5.39
N THR A 1016 -31.01 -78.91 -4.31
CA THR A 1016 -30.53 -77.53 -4.06
C THR A 1016 -29.66 -77.52 -2.82
N LEU A 1017 -28.38 -77.17 -2.99
CA LEU A 1017 -27.43 -77.06 -1.90
C LEU A 1017 -27.11 -75.59 -1.65
N SER A 1018 -27.38 -75.14 -0.44
CA SER A 1018 -27.05 -73.81 0.05
C SER A 1018 -25.55 -73.70 0.33
N THR A 1019 -24.92 -72.66 -0.20
CA THR A 1019 -23.49 -72.38 0.01
C THR A 1019 -23.30 -71.25 1.02
N SER A 1020 -22.11 -71.17 1.59
CA SER A 1020 -21.77 -70.27 2.71
C SER A 1020 -21.85 -68.77 2.40
N PHE A 1021 -22.19 -68.38 1.17
CA PHE A 1021 -22.35 -66.98 0.74
C PHE A 1021 -23.78 -66.64 0.27
N GLY A 1022 -24.77 -67.49 0.58
CA GLY A 1022 -26.19 -67.13 0.48
C GLY A 1022 -26.85 -67.28 -0.88
N CYS A 1023 -26.09 -67.57 -1.94
CA CYS A 1023 -26.66 -67.87 -3.27
C CYS A 1023 -26.75 -69.40 -3.44
N ASP A 1024 -27.97 -69.92 -3.53
CA ASP A 1024 -28.20 -71.37 -3.66
C ASP A 1024 -27.73 -71.89 -5.03
N SER A 1025 -27.16 -73.10 -5.01
CA SER A 1025 -26.73 -73.80 -6.23
C SER A 1025 -27.67 -74.97 -6.53
N ILE A 1026 -28.12 -75.06 -7.78
CA ILE A 1026 -28.96 -76.16 -8.26
C ILE A 1026 -28.04 -77.25 -8.82
N ILE A 1027 -28.06 -78.45 -8.23
CA ILE A 1027 -27.42 -79.63 -8.81
C ILE A 1027 -28.47 -80.43 -9.59
N VAL A 1028 -28.10 -80.84 -10.80
CA VAL A 1028 -28.85 -81.80 -11.61
C VAL A 1028 -27.98 -83.04 -11.82
N LEU A 1029 -28.32 -84.14 -11.17
CA LEU A 1029 -27.63 -85.43 -11.31
C LEU A 1029 -28.32 -86.27 -12.38
N ASP A 1030 -27.58 -86.75 -13.39
CA ASP A 1030 -28.00 -87.80 -14.31
C ASP A 1030 -27.21 -89.09 -13.98
N LEU A 1031 -27.90 -90.08 -13.42
CA LEU A 1031 -27.28 -91.30 -12.89
C LEU A 1031 -27.60 -92.50 -13.80
N THR A 1032 -26.58 -93.31 -14.14
CA THR A 1032 -26.73 -94.53 -14.96
C THR A 1032 -26.15 -95.77 -14.24
N VAL A 1033 -26.94 -96.84 -14.11
CA VAL A 1033 -26.49 -98.10 -13.49
C VAL A 1033 -26.02 -99.10 -14.56
N THR A 1034 -24.88 -99.78 -14.34
CA THR A 1034 -24.24 -100.72 -15.29
C THR A 1034 -23.95 -102.11 -14.70
N ASP A 1035 -23.96 -103.13 -15.57
CA ASP A 1035 -23.77 -104.55 -15.23
C ASP A 1035 -22.32 -105.06 -15.49
N PHE A 1036 -22.02 -106.30 -15.08
CA PHE A 1036 -20.70 -106.94 -15.18
C PHE A 1036 -20.61 -108.04 -16.27
N TYR A 1037 -19.40 -108.44 -16.67
CA TYR A 1037 -19.16 -109.40 -17.77
C TYR A 1037 -18.69 -110.79 -17.28
N GLN A 1038 -19.12 -111.85 -17.98
CA GLN A 1038 -18.76 -113.25 -17.68
C GLN A 1038 -18.51 -114.06 -18.96
N THR A 1039 -17.43 -114.83 -19.00
CA THR A 1039 -17.04 -115.69 -20.14
C THR A 1039 -16.97 -117.16 -19.73
N ASN A 1040 -17.40 -118.09 -20.60
CA ASN A 1040 -17.32 -119.55 -20.35
C ASN A 1040 -16.46 -120.23 -21.42
N LEU A 1041 -15.52 -121.09 -21.02
CA LEU A 1041 -14.61 -121.85 -21.89
C LEU A 1041 -14.81 -123.36 -21.68
N ASN A 1042 -14.89 -124.13 -22.77
CA ASN A 1042 -14.92 -125.59 -22.73
C ASN A 1042 -13.67 -126.13 -23.46
N ILE A 1043 -12.80 -126.86 -22.76
CA ILE A 1043 -11.52 -127.33 -23.28
C ILE A 1043 -11.39 -128.85 -23.07
N SER A 1044 -10.95 -129.57 -24.09
CA SER A 1044 -10.67 -131.01 -24.00
C SER A 1044 -9.20 -131.31 -24.29
N LEU A 1045 -8.61 -132.19 -23.47
CA LEU A 1045 -7.18 -132.48 -23.42
C LEU A 1045 -6.93 -134.00 -23.44
N CYS A 1046 -5.73 -134.44 -23.78
CA CYS A 1046 -5.34 -135.84 -23.58
C CYS A 1046 -4.81 -136.09 -22.16
N GLU A 1047 -4.87 -137.35 -21.72
CA GLU A 1047 -4.37 -137.77 -20.40
C GLU A 1047 -2.86 -137.48 -20.27
N GLY A 1048 -2.50 -136.61 -19.32
CA GLY A 1048 -1.12 -136.15 -19.07
C GLY A 1048 -0.82 -134.70 -19.45
N GLU A 1049 -1.80 -133.90 -19.89
CA GLU A 1049 -1.60 -132.50 -20.29
C GLU A 1049 -2.44 -131.48 -19.47
N SER A 1050 -2.03 -130.21 -19.40
CA SER A 1050 -2.68 -129.15 -18.60
C SER A 1050 -3.03 -127.85 -19.35
N TYR A 1051 -3.91 -127.01 -18.78
CA TYR A 1051 -4.39 -125.76 -19.38
C TYR A 1051 -4.42 -124.61 -18.36
N THR A 1052 -4.12 -123.39 -18.79
CA THR A 1052 -4.00 -122.19 -17.93
C THR A 1052 -5.05 -121.13 -18.24
N VAL A 1053 -5.57 -120.49 -17.19
CA VAL A 1053 -6.41 -119.29 -17.25
C VAL A 1053 -5.86 -118.28 -16.25
N GLY A 1054 -5.50 -117.08 -16.71
CA GLY A 1054 -4.78 -116.11 -15.89
C GLY A 1054 -3.45 -116.68 -15.35
N THR A 1055 -3.32 -116.74 -14.02
CA THR A 1055 -2.20 -117.38 -13.31
C THR A 1055 -2.50 -118.81 -12.83
N SER A 1056 -3.74 -119.28 -12.97
CA SER A 1056 -4.20 -120.60 -12.53
C SER A 1056 -3.91 -121.68 -13.58
N THR A 1057 -3.48 -122.87 -13.14
CA THR A 1057 -3.19 -124.04 -14.02
C THR A 1057 -4.02 -125.25 -13.60
N TYR A 1058 -4.63 -125.93 -14.57
CA TYR A 1058 -5.56 -127.03 -14.35
C TYR A 1058 -5.18 -128.27 -15.18
N GLU A 1059 -5.13 -129.44 -14.54
CA GLU A 1059 -4.63 -130.70 -15.14
C GLU A 1059 -5.62 -131.88 -14.99
N GLN A 1060 -6.82 -131.62 -14.45
CA GLN A 1060 -7.83 -132.64 -14.18
C GLN A 1060 -9.20 -132.20 -14.73
N THR A 1061 -10.07 -133.16 -15.03
CA THR A 1061 -11.44 -132.89 -15.47
C THR A 1061 -12.21 -132.16 -14.36
N GLY A 1062 -12.79 -131.00 -14.65
CA GLY A 1062 -13.45 -130.17 -13.64
C GLY A 1062 -13.98 -128.84 -14.16
N MET A 1063 -14.81 -128.20 -13.33
CA MET A 1063 -15.32 -126.83 -13.52
C MET A 1063 -14.57 -125.88 -12.58
N TYR A 1064 -14.00 -124.82 -13.13
CA TYR A 1064 -13.18 -123.83 -12.42
C TYR A 1064 -13.67 -122.40 -12.72
N VAL A 1065 -13.41 -121.46 -11.81
CA VAL A 1065 -13.78 -120.05 -11.95
C VAL A 1065 -12.62 -119.16 -11.48
N ASP A 1066 -12.17 -118.24 -12.34
CA ASP A 1066 -11.20 -117.20 -12.02
C ASP A 1066 -11.89 -115.82 -12.09
N GLN A 1067 -11.61 -114.95 -11.12
CA GLN A 1067 -12.13 -113.56 -11.05
C GLN A 1067 -11.01 -112.57 -11.38
N PHE A 1068 -11.33 -111.56 -12.18
CA PHE A 1068 -10.42 -110.51 -12.60
C PHE A 1068 -10.98 -109.13 -12.25
N THR A 1069 -10.27 -108.39 -11.40
CA THR A 1069 -10.53 -107.00 -11.06
C THR A 1069 -10.08 -106.10 -12.21
N SER A 1070 -10.98 -105.26 -12.73
CA SER A 1070 -10.64 -104.23 -13.72
C SER A 1070 -10.29 -102.91 -13.02
N GLN A 1071 -9.36 -102.14 -13.57
CA GLN A 1071 -8.83 -100.96 -12.88
C GLN A 1071 -9.79 -99.75 -12.89
N ASP A 1072 -10.79 -99.72 -13.77
CA ASP A 1072 -11.72 -98.60 -13.96
C ASP A 1072 -13.20 -99.03 -14.20
N GLY A 1073 -13.62 -100.23 -13.77
CA GLY A 1073 -14.99 -100.73 -13.99
C GLY A 1073 -15.29 -102.11 -13.37
N CYS A 1074 -16.57 -102.49 -13.29
CA CYS A 1074 -17.06 -103.66 -12.55
C CYS A 1074 -16.34 -104.99 -12.94
N ASP A 1075 -16.00 -105.80 -11.93
CA ASP A 1075 -15.23 -107.07 -12.05
C ASP A 1075 -15.75 -108.05 -13.10
N SER A 1076 -14.86 -108.88 -13.66
CA SER A 1076 -15.19 -109.88 -14.68
C SER A 1076 -14.82 -111.31 -14.26
N PHE A 1077 -15.60 -112.30 -14.72
CA PHE A 1077 -15.43 -113.71 -14.38
C PHE A 1077 -15.14 -114.59 -15.60
N VAL A 1078 -14.24 -115.57 -15.46
CA VAL A 1078 -13.99 -116.63 -16.46
C VAL A 1078 -14.27 -117.99 -15.84
N ASN A 1079 -15.19 -118.74 -16.43
CA ASN A 1079 -15.50 -120.11 -16.02
C ASN A 1079 -14.89 -121.11 -17.03
N LEU A 1080 -14.07 -122.04 -16.58
CA LEU A 1080 -13.46 -123.09 -17.40
C LEU A 1080 -14.07 -124.46 -17.07
N ASN A 1081 -14.56 -125.16 -18.10
CA ASN A 1081 -14.91 -126.57 -18.06
C ASN A 1081 -13.81 -127.38 -18.78
N LEU A 1082 -13.07 -128.19 -18.04
CA LEU A 1082 -11.95 -128.98 -18.54
C LEU A 1082 -12.32 -130.47 -18.60
N THR A 1083 -12.00 -131.16 -19.70
CA THR A 1083 -12.26 -132.60 -19.87
C THR A 1083 -11.04 -133.34 -20.42
N ILE A 1084 -10.59 -134.38 -19.72
CA ILE A 1084 -9.49 -135.26 -20.13
C ILE A 1084 -10.04 -136.50 -20.87
N LEU A 1085 -9.50 -136.82 -22.06
CA LEU A 1085 -9.95 -137.93 -22.91
C LEU A 1085 -9.01 -139.16 -22.88
N PRO A 1086 -9.54 -140.40 -22.72
CA PRO A 1086 -8.77 -141.64 -22.71
C PRO A 1086 -8.51 -142.24 -24.11
N ILE A 1087 -7.59 -143.20 -24.19
CA ILE A 1087 -7.10 -143.82 -25.44
C ILE A 1087 -8.00 -144.99 -25.91
N PRO A 1088 -8.37 -145.10 -27.21
CA PRO A 1088 -9.31 -146.11 -27.73
C PRO A 1088 -8.69 -147.47 -28.12
N VAL A 1089 -9.56 -148.50 -28.26
CA VAL A 1089 -9.25 -149.89 -28.66
C VAL A 1089 -10.28 -150.38 -29.71
N THR A 1090 -10.01 -151.42 -30.51
CA THR A 1090 -10.90 -151.87 -31.61
C THR A 1090 -11.01 -153.40 -31.75
N ASP A 1091 -12.21 -153.90 -32.05
CA ASP A 1091 -12.52 -155.32 -32.31
C ASP A 1091 -12.61 -155.62 -33.83
N LEU A 1092 -12.15 -156.80 -34.26
CA LEU A 1092 -12.27 -157.31 -35.65
C LEU A 1092 -12.88 -158.72 -35.70
N ALA A 1093 -13.77 -158.96 -36.66
CA ALA A 1093 -14.49 -160.24 -36.83
C ALA A 1093 -14.51 -160.72 -38.31
N PRO A 1094 -13.47 -161.42 -38.78
CA PRO A 1094 -13.40 -161.99 -40.13
C PRO A 1094 -14.05 -163.38 -40.22
N ALA A 1095 -14.68 -163.68 -41.36
CA ALA A 1095 -15.10 -165.03 -41.72
C ALA A 1095 -13.98 -165.71 -42.54
N ILE A 1096 -13.57 -166.92 -42.15
CA ILE A 1096 -12.44 -167.64 -42.77
C ILE A 1096 -12.93 -169.00 -43.28
N CYS A 1097 -12.69 -169.29 -44.57
CA CYS A 1097 -13.06 -170.55 -45.21
C CYS A 1097 -11.99 -171.65 -45.03
N ASP A 1098 -12.38 -172.91 -45.19
CA ASP A 1098 -11.51 -174.06 -44.94
C ASP A 1098 -10.32 -174.10 -45.92
N GLY A 1099 -9.10 -173.98 -45.38
CA GLY A 1099 -7.86 -173.83 -46.15
C GLY A 1099 -7.35 -172.38 -46.32
N GLU A 1100 -8.10 -171.36 -45.90
CA GLU A 1100 -7.66 -169.96 -45.94
C GLU A 1100 -7.14 -169.45 -44.58
N THR A 1101 -6.46 -168.30 -44.59
CA THR A 1101 -5.89 -167.65 -43.40
C THR A 1101 -6.13 -166.15 -43.41
N TYR A 1102 -6.52 -165.57 -42.28
CA TYR A 1102 -6.70 -164.12 -42.13
C TYR A 1102 -5.63 -163.51 -41.22
N THR A 1103 -5.04 -162.38 -41.59
CA THR A 1103 -3.90 -161.78 -40.88
C THR A 1103 -4.28 -160.41 -40.31
N VAL A 1104 -4.01 -160.18 -39.03
CA VAL A 1104 -4.11 -158.86 -38.36
C VAL A 1104 -2.76 -158.57 -37.70
N GLY A 1105 -2.13 -157.45 -38.08
CA GLY A 1105 -0.76 -157.15 -37.69
C GLY A 1105 0.20 -158.27 -38.15
N SER A 1106 0.88 -158.91 -37.20
CA SER A 1106 1.75 -160.07 -37.41
C SER A 1106 1.09 -161.43 -37.10
N SER A 1107 -0.17 -161.43 -36.66
CA SER A 1107 -0.90 -162.62 -36.21
C SER A 1107 -1.77 -163.22 -37.31
N VAL A 1108 -1.69 -164.54 -37.50
CA VAL A 1108 -2.43 -165.28 -38.54
C VAL A 1108 -3.46 -166.22 -37.89
N TYR A 1109 -4.72 -166.08 -38.29
CA TYR A 1109 -5.85 -166.89 -37.82
C TYR A 1109 -6.28 -167.92 -38.89
N THR A 1110 -6.52 -169.16 -38.47
CA THR A 1110 -6.98 -170.30 -39.30
C THR A 1110 -8.40 -170.77 -38.97
N VAL A 1111 -9.07 -170.13 -38.00
CA VAL A 1111 -10.41 -170.50 -37.53
C VAL A 1111 -11.20 -169.20 -37.32
N SER A 1112 -12.50 -169.21 -37.59
CA SER A 1112 -13.34 -168.01 -37.44
C SER A 1112 -13.56 -167.64 -35.97
N GLY A 1113 -13.48 -166.34 -35.63
CA GLY A 1113 -13.59 -165.82 -34.27
C GLY A 1113 -13.58 -164.28 -34.20
N ILE A 1114 -13.73 -163.73 -33.00
CA ILE A 1114 -13.58 -162.28 -32.72
C ILE A 1114 -12.19 -162.06 -32.10
N TYR A 1115 -11.47 -161.05 -32.57
CA TYR A 1115 -10.11 -160.74 -32.13
C TYR A 1115 -9.94 -159.23 -31.81
N GLN A 1116 -9.08 -158.94 -30.84
CA GLN A 1116 -8.74 -157.58 -30.39
C GLN A 1116 -7.29 -157.26 -30.73
N ASP A 1117 -7.05 -156.04 -31.22
CA ASP A 1117 -5.70 -155.50 -31.45
C ASP A 1117 -5.64 -154.01 -31.02
N VAL A 1118 -4.46 -153.57 -30.58
CA VAL A 1118 -4.24 -152.22 -30.03
C VAL A 1118 -3.48 -151.39 -31.05
N LEU A 1119 -4.22 -150.64 -31.87
CA LEU A 1119 -3.63 -149.68 -32.81
C LEU A 1119 -3.09 -148.47 -32.04
N THR A 1120 -1.77 -148.33 -31.98
CA THR A 1120 -1.08 -147.18 -31.38
C THR A 1120 -1.28 -145.93 -32.22
N GLY A 1121 -2.39 -145.25 -31.97
CA GLY A 1121 -2.79 -144.06 -32.71
C GLY A 1121 -4.07 -143.44 -32.17
N CYS A 1122 -4.07 -143.03 -30.90
CA CYS A 1122 -5.04 -142.00 -30.51
C CYS A 1122 -4.68 -140.74 -31.30
N LEU A 1123 -5.63 -140.24 -32.10
CA LEU A 1123 -5.58 -138.89 -32.66
C LEU A 1123 -5.66 -137.91 -31.49
N GLY A 1124 -4.49 -137.68 -30.89
CA GLY A 1124 -4.29 -136.89 -29.69
C GLY A 1124 -4.14 -135.42 -30.02
N LEU A 1125 -4.63 -134.60 -29.09
CA LEU A 1125 -4.58 -133.15 -29.16
C LEU A 1125 -3.14 -132.61 -29.13
N ARG A 1126 -3.03 -131.33 -29.48
CA ARG A 1126 -1.88 -130.43 -29.31
C ARG A 1126 -0.63 -130.69 -30.18
N GLN A 1127 -0.26 -129.67 -30.94
CA GLN A 1127 0.70 -128.72 -30.39
C GLN A 1127 0.54 -127.33 -31.02
N TYR A 1128 0.26 -126.36 -30.14
CA TYR A 1128 1.00 -125.11 -30.01
C TYR A 1128 1.73 -124.59 -31.26
N ARG A 1129 1.23 -123.48 -31.80
CA ARG A 1129 2.09 -122.30 -31.84
C ARG A 1129 1.82 -121.46 -30.60
N GLN A 1130 2.88 -121.31 -29.81
CA GLN A 1130 3.03 -120.21 -28.85
C GLN A 1130 2.91 -118.85 -29.56
N PRO A 1131 2.65 -117.77 -28.82
CA PRO A 1131 2.06 -116.57 -29.39
C PRO A 1131 3.00 -115.86 -30.36
N ARG A 1132 2.41 -115.28 -31.40
CA ARG A 1132 2.63 -113.87 -31.64
C ARG A 1132 1.44 -113.11 -31.05
N PRO A 1133 1.66 -112.03 -30.31
CA PRO A 1133 0.70 -110.93 -30.35
C PRO A 1133 0.80 -110.32 -31.75
N ASP A 1134 0.02 -110.86 -32.69
CA ASP A 1134 -0.34 -110.14 -33.91
C ASP A 1134 -1.40 -109.08 -33.55
N GLY A 1135 -1.32 -107.90 -34.18
CA GLY A 1135 -2.29 -106.81 -34.04
C GLY A 1135 -2.14 -106.02 -32.74
N ASP A 1136 -1.39 -104.93 -32.65
CA ASP A 1136 -1.51 -103.73 -33.49
C ASP A 1136 -2.98 -103.43 -33.84
N PRO A 1137 -3.53 -102.35 -33.26
CA PRO A 1137 -3.36 -101.10 -33.98
C PRO A 1137 -2.91 -99.92 -33.10
N ASP A 1138 -2.06 -99.08 -33.69
CA ASP A 1138 -2.03 -97.62 -33.57
C ASP A 1138 -2.13 -97.05 -32.14
N SER A 1139 -1.03 -96.51 -31.60
CA SER A 1139 -0.72 -95.12 -31.94
C SER A 1139 0.75 -94.79 -31.66
N GLY A 1140 1.56 -94.69 -32.72
CA GLY A 1140 3.02 -94.54 -32.60
C GLY A 1140 3.74 -93.88 -33.77
N SER A 1141 3.03 -93.24 -34.69
CA SER A 1141 3.60 -92.33 -35.70
C SER A 1141 2.71 -91.07 -35.76
N ILE A 1142 3.22 -89.84 -35.59
CA ILE A 1142 4.03 -89.05 -36.56
C ILE A 1142 3.21 -88.85 -37.85
N PRO A 1143 3.04 -87.63 -38.43
CA PRO A 1143 3.88 -86.43 -38.27
C PRO A 1143 3.16 -85.05 -38.18
N HIS A 1144 3.97 -84.01 -37.96
CA HIS A 1144 3.91 -82.69 -38.64
C HIS A 1144 2.71 -81.73 -38.36
N ALA A 1145 2.86 -80.42 -38.58
CA ALA A 1145 4.07 -79.58 -38.58
C ALA A 1145 3.66 -78.11 -38.58
N GLY A 1146 4.36 -77.30 -37.79
CA GLY A 1146 4.36 -75.86 -37.91
C GLY A 1146 3.07 -75.15 -37.48
N HIS A 1147 3.06 -73.81 -37.43
CA HIS A 1147 4.18 -72.93 -37.78
C HIS A 1147 4.04 -71.54 -37.14
N LEU A 1148 5.18 -70.98 -36.74
CA LEU A 1148 5.49 -69.53 -36.66
C LEU A 1148 4.87 -68.76 -35.47
N ARG A 1149 5.70 -68.27 -34.53
CA ARG A 1149 6.35 -66.92 -34.48
C ARG A 1149 5.35 -65.81 -34.12
N ARG A 1150 5.67 -64.73 -33.41
CA ARG A 1150 6.88 -64.15 -32.73
C ARG A 1150 6.32 -63.04 -31.82
N ARG A 1151 6.87 -62.60 -30.68
CA ARG A 1151 8.15 -61.89 -30.41
C ARG A 1151 8.13 -61.70 -28.87
N ASP A 1152 9.17 -61.97 -28.09
CA ASP A 1152 10.46 -61.27 -28.00
C ASP A 1152 10.35 -59.76 -27.66
N LEU A 1153 10.70 -59.38 -26.42
CA LEU A 1153 11.78 -58.44 -26.02
C LEU A 1153 11.54 -57.98 -24.55
N PHE A 1154 12.38 -58.26 -23.55
CA PHE A 1154 13.73 -57.73 -23.25
C PHE A 1154 13.84 -56.22 -22.91
N SER A 1155 14.13 -55.98 -21.62
CA SER A 1155 15.30 -55.23 -21.13
C SER A 1155 15.15 -53.82 -20.55
N ARG A 1156 16.07 -53.56 -19.59
CA ARG A 1156 16.61 -52.30 -19.07
C ARG A 1156 15.72 -51.58 -18.04
N ASN A 1157 16.10 -51.64 -16.76
CA ASN A 1157 17.22 -50.94 -16.11
C ASN A 1157 16.94 -49.45 -15.94
N PHE A 1158 16.43 -49.10 -14.75
CA PHE A 1158 16.66 -47.78 -14.17
C PHE A 1158 18.16 -47.56 -13.95
N ARG A 1159 18.62 -46.33 -14.21
CA ARG A 1159 19.90 -45.80 -13.72
C ARG A 1159 19.60 -44.81 -12.59
N LEU A 1160 20.31 -45.00 -11.48
CA LEU A 1160 20.97 -43.98 -10.64
C LEU A 1160 20.51 -42.52 -10.84
N TYR A 1161 19.90 -41.95 -9.82
CA TYR A 1161 20.41 -40.82 -9.00
C TYR A 1161 19.65 -40.88 -7.66
N GLY A 1162 20.26 -40.72 -6.48
CA GLY A 1162 21.69 -40.55 -6.17
C GLY A 1162 22.06 -41.23 -4.85
#